data_AF-A0A843RVZ3-F1
#
_entry.id   AF-A0A843RVZ3-F1
#
_cell.length_a   1.000
_cell.length_b   1.000
_cell.length_c   1.000
_cell.angle_alpha   90.00
_cell.angle_beta   90.00
_cell.angle_gamma   90.00
#
_symmetry.space_group_name_H-M   'P 1'
#
loop_
_entity.id
_entity.type
_entity.pdbx_description
1 polymer ?
#
loop_
_entity_poly.entity_id
_entity_poly.type
_entity_poly.pdbx_seq_one_letter_code
_entity_poly.pdbx_strand_id
1 'polypeptide(L)'
;MDYPVQAEAAFLRQLLGASGGNDVNKTLIAGWLRFLLCGLQIDDSGVMTLSVPPAFSGLNLVDVNAVTLDGWEATQIQDAVNVVFHGAVGDGVTDDTAAIQAAITAAASQAVFFPQGTYLVSGSLTGITSGSRLFGANAVLQQTAAFAKTIALSGVSDIDIRGLQFVGLGTEHNGANTSFNGVAAVYMLNCARIQIGQCRMTNHAGGAIRWQGTMDGLQVYNNTIVGIGAAGGIQAGDNNADVAVGSWTTTQNDNIVITDNDISGHCFGVAVGEASSAVISSNHVHDIPGQHAIYLNSAGETVVSGNVIRDIAFIGIKNQINGTDVVVADDVVEGNLLHACGQTGISVDTTAGSTGCFFDRVTIRGNHITAVGTDYGIAVGDNRDVVIEGNYIQGTGAYGIYFLDSHGWIRHNVIHEANWTSIFGAVTHDTEVVGNSVVDGVLNAEAGADNNRYRYLLHLTDSTKATVANPQVLLTGNVFRFTVAEPTLYLNAVRLTTDLRAFLRQNDNFTTKPMTFSTGVLQHYAPGVSHLADLQVSADLNPTTPLYGTGRRWLYGTQDPAAASMTATFRAGDVCWNATPTSGEAVGWVCTSSGAPGTWAPFAGVNIYDGSNLTLSGDLIHTATPGVFRANTSDGADSSYVAVVGGGAATQDRGAMLRAYGNEDASSPGRVSLTVGNVANSKFEVLGADGGADLTIDGATGAAAFTSSVKSSSATAGIGYATGAGSTVTQLTSKATGVTINTVTGQITSHNASVASGVGVGFSVTNSAVAATDVILLSVGSGASNDSYRLLPNAVSAGSFRITIENRSGGALGEAVVINFAVIKGVAA
;
A
#
# COMPACT_ATOMS: atom_id res chain seq x y z
N MET A 1 3.60 52.43 -42.98
CA MET A 1 4.89 52.94 -43.48
C MET A 1 5.84 51.77 -43.51
N ASP A 2 6.26 51.36 -44.69
CA ASP A 2 7.20 50.25 -44.90
C ASP A 2 8.57 50.60 -44.31
N TYR A 3 9.00 49.85 -43.29
CA TYR A 3 10.39 49.84 -42.83
C TYR A 3 11.09 48.59 -43.39
N PRO A 4 12.22 48.73 -44.11
CA PRO A 4 12.76 47.63 -44.89
C PRO A 4 13.59 46.67 -44.02
N VAL A 5 13.30 45.38 -44.18
CA VAL A 5 14.02 44.18 -43.69
C VAL A 5 15.55 44.20 -43.93
N GLN A 6 16.07 45.15 -44.72
CA GLN A 6 17.50 45.27 -45.02
C GLN A 6 18.34 45.93 -43.92
N ALA A 7 17.76 46.75 -43.02
CA ALA A 7 18.52 47.37 -41.92
C ALA A 7 18.88 46.34 -40.81
N GLU A 8 17.99 45.37 -40.58
CA GLU A 8 18.17 44.30 -39.60
C GLU A 8 19.32 43.35 -40.00
N ALA A 9 19.45 43.09 -41.30
CA ALA A 9 20.52 42.24 -41.87
C ALA A 9 21.91 42.90 -41.88
N ALA A 10 22.00 44.24 -41.78
CA ALA A 10 23.26 44.96 -41.70
C ALA A 10 23.80 45.02 -40.26
N PHE A 11 22.90 45.20 -39.28
CA PHE A 11 23.25 45.21 -37.85
C PHE A 11 23.66 43.81 -37.35
N LEU A 12 22.94 42.76 -37.75
CA LEU A 12 23.31 41.36 -37.45
C LEU A 12 24.67 40.97 -38.06
N ARG A 13 25.03 41.49 -39.24
CA ARG A 13 26.34 41.24 -39.87
C ARG A 13 27.50 41.92 -39.13
N GLN A 14 27.27 43.05 -38.49
CA GLN A 14 28.30 43.79 -37.76
C GLN A 14 28.62 43.15 -36.39
N LEU A 15 27.62 42.53 -35.74
CA LEU A 15 27.82 41.76 -34.49
C LEU A 15 28.49 40.39 -34.74
N LEU A 16 28.16 39.72 -35.85
CA LEU A 16 28.67 38.38 -36.19
C LEU A 16 30.10 38.37 -36.78
N GLY A 17 30.65 39.55 -37.08
CA GLY A 17 32.01 39.73 -37.60
C GLY A 17 33.12 39.79 -36.55
N ALA A 18 32.79 39.90 -35.26
CA ALA A 18 33.77 40.17 -34.20
C ALA A 18 34.19 38.94 -33.35
N SER A 19 33.63 37.76 -33.57
CA SER A 19 33.97 36.55 -32.79
C SER A 19 34.39 35.39 -33.70
N GLY A 20 35.66 35.01 -33.63
CA GLY A 20 36.25 33.85 -34.32
C GLY A 20 35.84 32.49 -33.72
N GLY A 21 34.55 32.25 -33.53
CA GLY A 21 34.00 30.98 -33.04
C GLY A 21 33.11 30.28 -34.08
N ASN A 22 33.12 28.95 -34.07
CA ASN A 22 32.40 28.04 -34.97
C ASN A 22 30.90 28.37 -35.12
N ASP A 23 30.34 28.08 -36.29
CA ASP A 23 28.99 28.50 -36.76
C ASP A 23 27.82 28.15 -35.83
N VAL A 24 27.98 27.19 -34.91
CA VAL A 24 26.97 26.81 -33.90
C VAL A 24 26.72 27.95 -32.89
N ASN A 25 27.73 28.75 -32.56
CA ASN A 25 27.60 29.85 -31.59
C ASN A 25 26.88 31.08 -32.17
N LYS A 26 26.87 31.23 -33.49
CA LYS A 26 26.26 32.38 -34.18
C LYS A 26 24.74 32.25 -34.26
N THR A 27 24.23 31.03 -34.38
CA THR A 27 22.79 30.71 -34.38
C THR A 27 22.20 30.76 -32.96
N LEU A 28 22.97 30.38 -31.94
CA LEU A 28 22.55 30.44 -30.53
C LEU A 28 22.32 31.88 -30.04
N ILE A 29 23.19 32.82 -30.41
CA ILE A 29 23.07 34.23 -30.00
C ILE A 29 21.89 34.92 -30.70
N ALA A 30 21.60 34.55 -31.95
CA ALA A 30 20.44 35.06 -32.70
C ALA A 30 19.10 34.52 -32.14
N GLY A 31 19.08 33.28 -31.63
CA GLY A 31 17.90 32.70 -30.97
C GLY A 31 17.61 33.35 -29.61
N TRP A 32 18.64 33.62 -28.82
CA TRP A 32 18.51 34.28 -27.51
C TRP A 32 18.12 35.76 -27.62
N LEU A 33 18.61 36.50 -28.62
CA LEU A 33 18.20 37.90 -28.81
C LEU A 33 16.71 38.03 -29.19
N ARG A 34 16.17 37.09 -29.96
CA ARG A 34 14.76 37.10 -30.40
C ARG A 34 13.77 36.82 -29.26
N PHE A 35 14.18 36.08 -28.23
CA PHE A 35 13.38 35.83 -27.03
C PHE A 35 13.34 37.04 -26.07
N LEU A 36 14.34 37.92 -26.11
CA LEU A 36 14.38 39.16 -25.31
C LEU A 36 13.64 40.35 -25.95
N LEU A 37 13.23 40.24 -27.21
CA LEU A 37 12.61 41.32 -27.99
C LEU A 37 11.10 41.49 -27.73
N CYS A 38 10.48 40.67 -26.88
CA CYS A 38 9.08 40.80 -26.47
C CYS A 38 8.81 41.89 -25.40
N GLY A 39 9.82 42.67 -25.00
CA GLY A 39 9.69 43.71 -23.96
C GLY A 39 10.23 45.10 -24.32
N LEU A 40 10.48 45.40 -25.60
CA LEU A 40 11.05 46.69 -25.99
C LEU A 40 9.97 47.77 -26.16
N GLN A 41 9.89 48.71 -25.21
CA GLN A 41 9.31 50.03 -25.46
C GLN A 41 10.42 51.00 -25.85
N ILE A 42 10.24 51.68 -26.99
CA ILE A 42 11.08 52.80 -27.43
C ILE A 42 10.40 54.06 -26.93
N ASP A 43 11.06 54.83 -26.06
CA ASP A 43 10.58 56.17 -25.71
C ASP A 43 10.92 57.18 -26.83
N ASP A 44 10.25 58.34 -26.80
CA ASP A 44 10.37 59.38 -27.84
C ASP A 44 11.78 59.99 -27.96
N SER A 45 12.74 59.57 -27.13
CA SER A 45 14.14 60.00 -27.17
C SER A 45 15.09 59.02 -27.86
N GLY A 46 14.59 57.84 -28.26
CA GLY A 46 15.38 56.83 -28.98
C GLY A 46 16.39 56.08 -28.10
N VAL A 47 16.24 56.13 -26.78
CA VAL A 47 17.08 55.39 -25.82
C VAL A 47 16.39 54.09 -25.42
N MET A 48 17.02 52.94 -25.75
CA MET A 48 16.55 51.63 -25.29
C MET A 48 17.02 51.37 -23.84
N THR A 49 16.10 51.15 -22.92
CA THR A 49 16.42 50.65 -21.57
C THR A 49 15.84 49.25 -21.36
N LEU A 50 16.69 48.32 -20.92
CA LEU A 50 16.32 46.95 -20.57
C LEU A 50 16.00 46.89 -19.06
N SER A 51 14.73 46.78 -18.70
CA SER A 51 14.33 46.52 -17.31
C SER A 51 14.17 45.02 -17.11
N VAL A 52 15.17 44.37 -16.50
CA VAL A 52 15.06 42.96 -16.10
C VAL A 52 14.27 42.88 -14.78
N PRO A 53 13.19 42.10 -14.67
CA PRO A 53 12.48 41.92 -13.40
C PRO A 53 13.41 41.39 -12.30
N PRO A 54 13.26 41.80 -11.03
CA PRO A 54 14.14 41.40 -9.93
C PRO A 54 14.26 39.89 -9.68
N ALA A 55 13.39 39.07 -10.29
CA ALA A 55 13.36 37.62 -10.13
C ALA A 55 14.51 36.86 -10.84
N PHE A 56 15.35 37.51 -11.65
CA PHE A 56 16.33 36.83 -12.50
C PHE A 56 17.80 37.20 -12.28
N SER A 57 18.14 37.89 -11.18
CA SER A 57 19.51 38.39 -10.93
C SER A 57 20.56 37.34 -10.51
N GLY A 58 20.37 36.06 -10.86
CA GLY A 58 21.24 34.96 -10.39
C GLY A 58 21.41 33.76 -11.33
N LEU A 59 20.95 33.82 -12.58
CA LEU A 59 21.06 32.67 -13.49
C LEU A 59 22.48 32.58 -14.11
N ASN A 60 23.20 31.50 -13.80
CA ASN A 60 24.53 31.21 -14.34
C ASN A 60 24.39 30.50 -15.70
N LEU A 61 25.01 31.04 -16.76
CA LEU A 61 24.91 30.60 -18.17
C LEU A 61 25.72 29.32 -18.48
N VAL A 62 25.54 28.26 -17.70
CA VAL A 62 26.19 26.95 -17.95
C VAL A 62 25.17 25.84 -17.76
N ASP A 63 24.31 25.66 -18.77
CA ASP A 63 23.70 24.39 -19.24
C ASP A 63 22.47 24.69 -20.11
N VAL A 64 22.71 25.23 -21.31
CA VAL A 64 21.63 25.57 -22.28
C VAL A 64 21.22 24.36 -23.13
N ASN A 65 21.82 23.18 -22.91
CA ASN A 65 21.43 21.93 -23.59
C ASN A 65 20.34 21.16 -22.81
N ALA A 66 19.77 21.75 -21.75
CA ALA A 66 18.78 21.08 -20.89
C ALA A 66 17.65 22.02 -20.42
N VAL A 67 17.33 23.09 -21.17
CA VAL A 67 16.14 23.91 -20.89
C VAL A 67 14.99 23.39 -21.73
N THR A 68 14.27 22.41 -21.20
CA THR A 68 12.95 22.03 -21.69
C THR A 68 11.95 23.10 -21.24
N LEU A 69 11.26 23.72 -22.20
CA LEU A 69 10.04 24.49 -21.90
C LEU A 69 8.88 23.50 -22.02
N ASP A 70 8.23 23.18 -20.90
CA ASP A 70 7.04 22.34 -20.83
C ASP A 70 7.11 21.06 -21.67
N GLY A 71 8.27 20.38 -21.65
CA GLY A 71 8.47 19.08 -22.29
C GLY A 71 8.88 19.09 -23.77
N TRP A 72 9.14 20.25 -24.37
CA TRP A 72 9.63 20.36 -25.76
C TRP A 72 11.10 20.77 -25.84
N GLU A 73 11.84 20.15 -26.76
CA GLU A 73 13.24 20.48 -27.06
C GLU A 73 13.32 21.84 -27.76
N ALA A 74 14.32 22.65 -27.43
CA ALA A 74 14.50 23.99 -28.03
C ALA A 74 14.58 23.95 -29.57
N THR A 75 15.06 22.84 -30.13
CA THR A 75 15.12 22.59 -31.59
C THR A 75 13.72 22.43 -32.22
N GLN A 76 12.76 21.83 -31.51
CA GLN A 76 11.40 21.64 -32.00
C GLN A 76 10.62 22.97 -32.09
N ILE A 77 10.93 23.93 -31.22
CA ILE A 77 10.34 25.28 -31.24
C ILE A 77 10.92 26.11 -32.40
N GLN A 78 12.23 25.96 -32.69
CA GLN A 78 12.90 26.73 -33.74
C GLN A 78 12.43 26.39 -35.16
N ASP A 79 12.10 25.12 -35.40
CA ASP A 79 11.67 24.63 -36.72
C ASP A 79 10.15 24.73 -36.95
N ALA A 80 9.39 25.23 -35.96
CA ALA A 80 7.94 25.37 -36.03
C ALA A 80 7.49 26.70 -36.65
N VAL A 81 6.36 26.69 -37.36
CA VAL A 81 5.69 27.91 -37.81
C VAL A 81 5.03 28.59 -36.62
N ASN A 82 5.56 29.74 -36.24
CA ASN A 82 5.09 30.50 -35.09
C ASN A 82 3.94 31.44 -35.48
N VAL A 83 2.81 31.33 -34.80
CA VAL A 83 1.60 32.13 -35.09
C VAL A 83 1.83 33.65 -35.02
N VAL A 84 2.75 34.12 -34.16
CA VAL A 84 3.01 35.57 -34.05
C VAL A 84 3.74 36.13 -35.28
N PHE A 85 4.48 35.30 -36.02
CA PHE A 85 5.11 35.72 -37.28
C PHE A 85 4.10 35.89 -38.42
N HIS A 86 2.87 35.42 -38.22
CA HIS A 86 1.74 35.59 -39.12
C HIS A 86 0.75 36.66 -38.62
N GLY A 87 1.12 37.41 -37.57
CA GLY A 87 0.36 38.56 -37.09
C GLY A 87 -0.57 38.29 -35.91
N ALA A 88 -0.50 37.11 -35.29
CA ALA A 88 -1.27 36.83 -34.08
C ALA A 88 -0.68 37.63 -32.90
N VAL A 89 -1.54 38.28 -32.11
CA VAL A 89 -1.13 39.17 -31.02
C VAL A 89 -1.18 38.45 -29.68
N GLY A 90 -2.23 37.68 -29.39
CA GLY A 90 -2.35 36.92 -28.14
C GLY A 90 -2.61 37.77 -26.91
N ASP A 91 -3.27 38.93 -27.06
CA ASP A 91 -3.55 39.91 -25.99
C ASP A 91 -4.92 39.74 -25.30
N GLY A 92 -5.74 38.78 -25.75
CA GLY A 92 -7.09 38.55 -25.26
C GLY A 92 -8.13 39.59 -25.72
N VAL A 93 -7.77 40.46 -26.68
CA VAL A 93 -8.64 41.51 -27.23
C VAL A 93 -8.71 41.43 -28.76
N THR A 94 -7.58 41.20 -29.41
CA THR A 94 -7.45 41.07 -30.85
C THR A 94 -8.03 39.74 -31.33
N ASP A 95 -8.83 39.78 -32.40
CA ASP A 95 -9.27 38.57 -33.08
C ASP A 95 -8.13 37.99 -33.93
N ASP A 96 -7.49 36.95 -33.42
CA ASP A 96 -6.29 36.34 -34.00
C ASP A 96 -6.62 35.25 -35.04
N THR A 97 -7.91 35.01 -35.31
CA THR A 97 -8.37 33.90 -36.19
C THR A 97 -7.66 33.89 -37.54
N ALA A 98 -7.61 35.03 -38.22
CA ALA A 98 -7.02 35.11 -39.57
C ALA A 98 -5.50 34.87 -39.55
N ALA A 99 -4.81 35.39 -38.54
CA ALA A 99 -3.36 35.23 -38.40
C ALA A 99 -2.99 33.78 -38.07
N ILE A 100 -3.73 33.14 -37.17
CA ILE A 100 -3.53 31.72 -36.83
C ILE A 100 -3.86 30.84 -38.03
N GLN A 101 -4.94 31.13 -38.75
CA GLN A 101 -5.29 30.38 -39.96
C GLN A 101 -4.20 30.50 -41.04
N ALA A 102 -3.59 31.68 -41.20
CA ALA A 102 -2.47 31.88 -42.10
C ALA A 102 -1.22 31.08 -41.69
N ALA A 103 -0.93 31.00 -40.39
CA ALA A 103 0.16 30.15 -39.87
C ALA A 103 -0.10 28.66 -40.14
N ILE A 104 -1.32 28.17 -39.89
CA ILE A 104 -1.72 26.78 -40.18
C ILE A 104 -1.55 26.47 -41.67
N THR A 105 -2.01 27.37 -42.56
CA THR A 105 -1.86 27.21 -44.00
C THR A 105 -0.38 27.21 -44.43
N ALA A 106 0.46 28.03 -43.79
CA ALA A 106 1.89 28.10 -44.08
C ALA A 106 2.67 26.87 -43.61
N ALA A 107 2.23 26.22 -42.52
CA ALA A 107 2.92 25.08 -41.94
C ALA A 107 2.93 23.85 -42.86
N ALA A 108 1.88 23.60 -43.64
CA ALA A 108 1.84 22.52 -44.64
C ALA A 108 2.44 21.18 -44.15
N SER A 109 1.88 20.62 -43.06
CA SER A 109 2.35 19.42 -42.33
C SER A 109 3.58 19.60 -41.42
N GLN A 110 4.05 20.83 -41.21
CA GLN A 110 5.02 21.16 -40.16
C GLN A 110 4.34 21.45 -38.81
N ALA A 111 5.16 21.62 -37.78
CA ALA A 111 4.67 21.97 -36.46
C ALA A 111 4.26 23.45 -36.40
N VAL A 112 3.14 23.76 -35.75
CA VAL A 112 2.64 25.12 -35.49
C VAL A 112 2.83 25.40 -34.00
N PHE A 113 3.59 26.45 -33.70
CA PHE A 113 3.90 26.87 -32.34
C PHE A 113 3.05 28.07 -31.91
N PHE A 114 2.45 27.94 -30.73
CA PHE A 114 1.69 28.99 -30.05
C PHE A 114 2.48 29.48 -28.83
N PRO A 115 3.09 30.68 -28.89
CA PRO A 115 3.67 31.32 -27.71
C PRO A 115 2.62 31.54 -26.60
N GLN A 116 3.07 31.76 -25.37
CA GLN A 116 2.17 32.14 -24.28
C GLN A 116 1.37 33.40 -24.65
N GLY A 117 0.06 33.34 -24.50
CA GLY A 117 -0.85 34.43 -24.85
C GLY A 117 -2.31 33.96 -24.82
N THR A 118 -3.25 34.90 -24.91
CA THR A 118 -4.68 34.62 -25.10
C THR A 118 -5.10 35.06 -26.49
N TYR A 119 -5.38 34.09 -27.36
CA TYR A 119 -5.71 34.27 -28.75
C TYR A 119 -7.22 34.12 -28.93
N LEU A 120 -7.92 35.19 -29.29
CA LEU A 120 -9.35 35.11 -29.58
C LEU A 120 -9.56 34.47 -30.94
N VAL A 121 -10.51 33.53 -31.00
CA VAL A 121 -10.90 32.81 -32.22
C VAL A 121 -12.41 32.93 -32.46
N SER A 122 -12.78 33.70 -33.48
CA SER A 122 -14.17 33.97 -33.89
C SER A 122 -14.72 32.97 -34.90
N GLY A 123 -13.94 31.94 -35.25
CA GLY A 123 -14.33 30.88 -36.16
C GLY A 123 -13.50 29.62 -35.96
N SER A 124 -13.85 28.56 -36.69
CA SER A 124 -13.12 27.30 -36.62
C SER A 124 -11.81 27.37 -37.41
N LEU A 125 -10.72 26.96 -36.75
CA LEU A 125 -9.43 26.75 -37.40
C LEU A 125 -9.48 25.43 -38.18
N THR A 126 -9.24 25.51 -39.49
CA THR A 126 -9.39 24.40 -40.44
C THR A 126 -8.16 24.23 -41.31
N GLY A 127 -8.15 23.21 -42.18
CA GLY A 127 -7.07 23.03 -43.16
C GLY A 127 -5.75 22.51 -42.56
N ILE A 128 -5.79 21.98 -41.35
CA ILE A 128 -4.67 21.26 -40.73
C ILE A 128 -4.48 19.96 -41.51
N THR A 129 -3.28 19.72 -42.05
CA THR A 129 -2.95 18.56 -42.89
C THR A 129 -2.36 17.41 -42.09
N SER A 130 -2.41 16.17 -42.63
CA SER A 130 -1.82 15.01 -41.94
C SER A 130 -0.35 15.21 -41.59
N GLY A 131 0.09 14.70 -40.44
CA GLY A 131 1.45 14.88 -39.91
C GLY A 131 1.69 16.18 -39.14
N SER A 132 0.68 17.07 -39.07
CA SER A 132 0.82 18.35 -38.36
C SER A 132 0.90 18.17 -36.85
N ARG A 133 1.67 19.06 -36.20
CA ARG A 133 1.79 19.11 -34.74
C ARG A 133 1.42 20.51 -34.27
N LEU A 134 0.45 20.65 -33.38
CA LEU A 134 0.02 21.94 -32.82
C LEU A 134 0.39 21.95 -31.35
N PHE A 135 1.24 22.89 -30.93
CA PHE A 135 1.73 22.92 -29.56
C PHE A 135 1.99 24.33 -29.06
N GLY A 136 1.88 24.54 -27.75
CA GLY A 136 2.11 25.84 -27.15
C GLY A 136 2.62 25.81 -25.71
N ALA A 137 3.12 26.96 -25.26
CA ALA A 137 3.57 27.17 -23.89
C ALA A 137 2.41 27.72 -23.04
N ASN A 138 1.38 26.89 -22.81
CA ASN A 138 0.13 27.29 -22.13
C ASN A 138 -0.65 28.41 -22.84
N ALA A 139 -0.58 28.45 -24.17
CA ALA A 139 -1.36 29.38 -24.99
C ALA A 139 -2.87 29.10 -24.87
N VAL A 140 -3.67 30.15 -24.75
CA VAL A 140 -5.14 30.06 -24.64
C VAL A 140 -5.77 30.38 -26.00
N LEU A 141 -6.52 29.43 -26.55
CA LEU A 141 -7.40 29.61 -27.70
C LEU A 141 -8.83 29.81 -27.19
N GLN A 142 -9.32 31.05 -27.23
CA GLN A 142 -10.60 31.43 -26.64
C GLN A 142 -11.65 31.72 -27.72
N GLN A 143 -12.70 30.91 -27.75
CA GLN A 143 -13.81 31.09 -28.68
C GLN A 143 -14.60 32.36 -28.38
N THR A 144 -14.94 33.11 -29.42
CA THR A 144 -15.84 34.28 -29.33
C THR A 144 -17.12 34.12 -30.13
N ALA A 145 -17.21 33.09 -30.97
CA ALA A 145 -18.40 32.77 -31.76
C ALA A 145 -19.14 31.54 -31.20
N ALA A 146 -20.46 31.66 -31.10
CA ALA A 146 -21.33 30.56 -30.71
C ALA A 146 -21.40 29.46 -31.79
N PHE A 147 -21.64 28.21 -31.38
CA PHE A 147 -21.82 27.06 -32.27
C PHE A 147 -20.62 26.76 -33.18
N ALA A 148 -19.43 27.19 -32.76
CA ALA A 148 -18.18 26.97 -33.48
C ALA A 148 -17.35 25.83 -32.87
N LYS A 149 -16.52 25.20 -33.71
CA LYS A 149 -15.42 24.33 -33.29
C LYS A 149 -14.19 25.21 -33.08
N THR A 150 -13.34 24.99 -32.09
CA THR A 150 -12.09 25.75 -31.99
C THR A 150 -11.13 25.25 -33.06
N ILE A 151 -10.89 23.93 -33.08
CA ILE A 151 -10.16 23.23 -34.14
C ILE A 151 -11.08 22.19 -34.80
N ALA A 152 -11.04 22.13 -36.14
CA ALA A 152 -11.74 21.11 -36.90
C ALA A 152 -10.79 20.35 -37.85
N LEU A 153 -10.70 19.04 -37.64
CA LEU A 153 -9.93 18.08 -38.43
C LEU A 153 -10.90 17.28 -39.32
N SER A 154 -10.54 17.07 -40.58
CA SER A 154 -11.39 16.34 -41.53
C SER A 154 -10.56 15.54 -42.52
N GLY A 155 -10.67 14.22 -42.48
CA GLY A 155 -9.99 13.33 -43.43
C GLY A 155 -8.47 13.27 -43.26
N VAL A 156 -7.97 13.49 -42.04
CA VAL A 156 -6.53 13.61 -41.75
C VAL A 156 -6.06 12.58 -40.74
N SER A 157 -4.74 12.37 -40.71
CA SER A 157 -4.10 11.44 -39.81
C SER A 157 -2.79 11.96 -39.24
N ASP A 158 -2.26 11.28 -38.22
CA ASP A 158 -0.94 11.57 -37.64
C ASP A 158 -0.87 13.01 -37.11
N ILE A 159 -1.90 13.41 -36.37
CA ILE A 159 -1.98 14.75 -35.77
C ILE A 159 -1.61 14.67 -34.29
N ASP A 160 -0.82 15.62 -33.82
CA ASP A 160 -0.45 15.76 -32.41
C ASP A 160 -0.83 17.15 -31.89
N ILE A 161 -1.60 17.23 -30.82
CA ILE A 161 -2.03 18.49 -30.19
C ILE A 161 -1.64 18.46 -28.72
N ARG A 162 -0.76 19.36 -28.27
CA ARG A 162 -0.28 19.38 -26.86
C ARG A 162 -0.02 20.76 -26.26
N GLY A 163 -0.15 20.87 -24.94
CA GLY A 163 0.27 22.07 -24.19
C GLY A 163 -0.59 23.32 -24.44
N LEU A 164 -1.78 23.14 -25.02
CA LEU A 164 -2.70 24.23 -25.34
C LEU A 164 -3.85 24.30 -24.33
N GLN A 165 -4.38 25.50 -24.14
CA GLN A 165 -5.62 25.73 -23.41
C GLN A 165 -6.72 26.13 -24.39
N PHE A 166 -7.90 25.55 -24.24
CA PHE A 166 -9.07 25.82 -25.05
C PHE A 166 -10.17 26.36 -24.12
N VAL A 167 -10.75 27.50 -24.47
CA VAL A 167 -11.85 28.10 -23.72
C VAL A 167 -13.04 28.29 -24.65
N GLY A 168 -14.11 27.56 -24.41
CA GLY A 168 -15.38 27.69 -25.11
C GLY A 168 -16.18 28.88 -24.60
N LEU A 169 -17.16 29.32 -25.39
CA LEU A 169 -18.03 30.43 -25.05
C LEU A 169 -18.94 30.12 -23.86
N GLY A 170 -19.34 28.85 -23.70
CA GLY A 170 -20.10 28.34 -22.55
C GLY A 170 -21.57 28.76 -22.51
N THR A 171 -22.13 29.26 -23.60
CA THR A 171 -23.51 29.79 -23.67
C THR A 171 -24.45 28.92 -24.51
N GLU A 172 -23.93 27.88 -25.14
CA GLU A 172 -24.62 27.11 -26.17
C GLU A 172 -25.32 25.84 -25.65
N HIS A 173 -25.48 25.75 -24.33
CA HIS A 173 -26.30 24.71 -23.71
C HIS A 173 -27.77 25.11 -23.78
N ASN A 174 -28.59 24.27 -24.41
CA ASN A 174 -30.01 24.58 -24.66
C ASN A 174 -30.99 23.86 -23.72
N GLY A 175 -30.50 23.03 -22.77
CA GLY A 175 -31.35 22.18 -21.93
C GLY A 175 -32.09 21.08 -22.72
N ALA A 176 -32.24 19.90 -22.11
CA ALA A 176 -32.98 18.73 -22.60
C ALA A 176 -32.61 18.16 -24.00
N ASN A 177 -32.02 16.96 -24.00
CA ASN A 177 -32.05 15.94 -25.07
C ASN A 177 -31.79 16.44 -26.51
N THR A 178 -30.76 17.26 -26.70
CA THR A 178 -30.37 17.79 -28.02
C THR A 178 -29.27 16.97 -28.66
N SER A 179 -29.30 16.86 -30.00
CA SER A 179 -28.18 16.34 -30.79
C SER A 179 -26.93 17.23 -30.66
N PHE A 180 -25.80 16.76 -31.20
CA PHE A 180 -24.54 17.52 -31.19
C PHE A 180 -24.74 18.91 -31.80
N ASN A 181 -24.53 19.95 -30.99
CA ASN A 181 -24.77 21.35 -31.33
C ASN A 181 -23.63 21.97 -32.16
N GLY A 182 -22.62 21.20 -32.53
CA GLY A 182 -21.50 21.65 -33.35
C GLY A 182 -20.30 22.20 -32.57
N VAL A 183 -20.44 22.45 -31.27
CA VAL A 183 -19.39 23.04 -30.41
C VAL A 183 -18.38 21.97 -29.98
N ALA A 184 -17.09 22.24 -30.17
CA ALA A 184 -16.01 21.43 -29.57
C ALA A 184 -14.70 22.21 -29.46
N ALA A 185 -13.83 21.83 -28.53
CA ALA A 185 -12.44 22.29 -28.53
C ALA A 185 -11.71 21.69 -29.74
N VAL A 186 -11.76 20.36 -29.86
CA VAL A 186 -11.21 19.63 -31.00
C VAL A 186 -12.30 18.74 -31.58
N TYR A 187 -12.64 18.99 -32.84
CA TYR A 187 -13.57 18.19 -33.60
C TYR A 187 -12.85 17.41 -34.70
N MET A 188 -13.20 16.14 -34.87
CA MET A 188 -12.59 15.24 -35.86
C MET A 188 -13.65 14.57 -36.73
N LEU A 189 -13.47 14.57 -38.05
CA LEU A 189 -14.34 13.86 -38.99
C LEU A 189 -13.49 12.91 -39.84
N ASN A 190 -13.77 11.60 -39.81
CA ASN A 190 -13.04 10.61 -40.61
C ASN A 190 -11.52 10.70 -40.44
N CYS A 191 -11.02 10.60 -39.21
CA CYS A 191 -9.60 10.81 -38.89
C CYS A 191 -8.96 9.53 -38.33
N ALA A 192 -7.63 9.48 -38.31
CA ALA A 192 -6.89 8.35 -37.75
C ALA A 192 -5.58 8.78 -37.07
N ARG A 193 -5.07 8.04 -36.09
CA ARG A 193 -3.78 8.31 -35.43
C ARG A 193 -3.69 9.74 -34.92
N ILE A 194 -4.62 10.12 -34.07
CA ILE A 194 -4.72 11.46 -33.47
C ILE A 194 -4.29 11.38 -32.01
N GLN A 195 -3.39 12.27 -31.60
CA GLN A 195 -2.93 12.40 -30.23
C GLN A 195 -3.32 13.77 -29.69
N ILE A 196 -3.97 13.79 -28.53
CA ILE A 196 -4.37 15.01 -27.83
C ILE A 196 -3.98 14.84 -26.37
N GLY A 197 -2.98 15.58 -25.91
CA GLY A 197 -2.55 15.44 -24.52
C GLY A 197 -1.96 16.69 -23.90
N GLN A 198 -1.89 16.71 -22.57
CA GLN A 198 -1.35 17.86 -21.82
C GLN A 198 -2.07 19.18 -22.14
N CYS A 199 -3.36 19.11 -22.47
CA CYS A 199 -4.18 20.27 -22.77
C CYS A 199 -5.17 20.55 -21.64
N ARG A 200 -5.60 21.81 -21.52
CA ARG A 200 -6.71 22.23 -20.66
C ARG A 200 -7.89 22.68 -21.51
N MET A 201 -9.06 22.08 -21.36
CA MET A 201 -10.25 22.42 -22.16
C MET A 201 -11.39 22.80 -21.23
N THR A 202 -11.99 23.97 -21.44
CA THR A 202 -13.01 24.50 -20.53
C THR A 202 -14.19 25.12 -21.27
N ASN A 203 -15.40 24.99 -20.73
CA ASN A 203 -16.62 25.69 -21.17
C ASN A 203 -17.12 25.37 -22.60
N HIS A 204 -16.71 24.26 -23.22
CA HIS A 204 -17.27 23.83 -24.50
C HIS A 204 -18.60 23.10 -24.29
N ALA A 205 -19.73 23.81 -24.45
CA ALA A 205 -21.08 23.30 -24.20
C ALA A 205 -21.57 22.17 -25.16
N GLY A 206 -20.73 21.71 -26.08
CA GLY A 206 -20.98 20.54 -26.95
C GLY A 206 -20.00 19.39 -26.74
N GLY A 207 -19.11 19.52 -25.75
CA GLY A 207 -18.02 18.59 -25.48
C GLY A 207 -16.64 19.14 -25.83
N ALA A 208 -15.58 18.62 -25.21
CA ALA A 208 -14.23 19.10 -25.47
C ALA A 208 -13.62 18.41 -26.69
N ILE A 209 -13.56 17.08 -26.69
CA ILE A 209 -12.98 16.26 -27.75
C ILE A 209 -14.07 15.40 -28.38
N ARG A 210 -14.40 15.70 -29.64
CA ARG A 210 -15.54 15.09 -30.35
C ARG A 210 -15.11 14.56 -31.69
N TRP A 211 -15.66 13.42 -32.10
CA TRP A 211 -15.43 12.89 -33.45
C TRP A 211 -16.71 12.38 -34.12
N GLN A 212 -16.69 12.22 -35.43
CA GLN A 212 -17.76 11.60 -36.22
C GLN A 212 -17.16 10.82 -37.40
N GLY A 213 -17.92 9.86 -37.93
CA GLY A 213 -17.48 8.99 -39.02
C GLY A 213 -16.52 7.91 -38.53
N THR A 214 -15.46 7.61 -39.29
CA THR A 214 -14.43 6.64 -38.89
C THR A 214 -13.38 7.29 -37.97
N MET A 215 -13.06 6.61 -36.87
CA MET A 215 -11.89 6.92 -36.03
C MET A 215 -11.07 5.65 -35.80
N ASP A 216 -9.78 5.70 -36.12
CA ASP A 216 -8.82 4.60 -35.89
C ASP A 216 -7.55 5.15 -35.23
N GLY A 217 -7.29 4.79 -33.97
CA GLY A 217 -6.08 5.20 -33.25
C GLY A 217 -6.17 6.60 -32.65
N LEU A 218 -7.16 6.85 -31.80
CA LEU A 218 -7.25 8.09 -31.02
C LEU A 218 -6.59 7.89 -29.65
N GLN A 219 -5.70 8.80 -29.25
CA GLN A 219 -5.11 8.84 -27.92
C GLN A 219 -5.40 10.18 -27.24
N VAL A 220 -6.11 10.13 -26.12
CA VAL A 220 -6.43 11.30 -25.29
C VAL A 220 -5.80 11.09 -23.92
N TYR A 221 -4.82 11.92 -23.54
CA TYR A 221 -4.08 11.68 -22.30
C TYR A 221 -3.57 12.91 -21.54
N ASN A 222 -3.48 12.83 -20.21
CA ASN A 222 -2.96 13.91 -19.37
C ASN A 222 -3.66 15.27 -19.61
N ASN A 223 -4.95 15.28 -19.93
CA ASN A 223 -5.71 16.52 -20.12
C ASN A 223 -6.51 16.87 -18.87
N THR A 224 -6.82 18.16 -18.69
CA THR A 224 -7.84 18.63 -17.75
C THR A 224 -9.02 19.19 -18.54
N ILE A 225 -10.19 18.58 -18.38
CA ILE A 225 -11.40 18.87 -19.17
C ILE A 225 -12.54 19.23 -18.23
N VAL A 226 -13.01 20.48 -18.30
CA VAL A 226 -14.04 21.01 -17.41
C VAL A 226 -15.16 21.63 -18.22
N GLY A 227 -16.32 20.98 -18.22
CA GLY A 227 -17.51 21.50 -18.90
C GLY A 227 -18.10 22.71 -18.19
N ILE A 228 -19.23 23.18 -18.70
CA ILE A 228 -19.95 24.33 -18.13
C ILE A 228 -20.56 24.02 -16.75
N GLY A 229 -20.69 22.73 -16.40
CA GLY A 229 -21.18 22.24 -15.11
C GLY A 229 -22.64 22.57 -14.82
N ALA A 230 -23.07 22.25 -13.60
CA ALA A 230 -24.42 22.56 -13.12
C ALA A 230 -24.70 24.08 -13.08
N ALA A 231 -23.66 24.88 -12.80
CA ALA A 231 -23.74 26.34 -12.87
C ALA A 231 -24.01 26.87 -14.28
N GLY A 232 -23.55 26.15 -15.32
CA GLY A 232 -23.83 26.41 -16.72
C GLY A 232 -25.17 25.89 -17.22
N GLY A 233 -26.01 25.34 -16.33
CA GLY A 233 -27.36 24.89 -16.65
C GLY A 233 -27.53 23.40 -16.86
N ILE A 234 -26.48 22.58 -16.73
CA ILE A 234 -26.61 21.12 -16.80
C ILE A 234 -27.36 20.59 -15.58
N GLN A 235 -28.39 19.78 -15.81
CA GLN A 235 -29.23 19.17 -14.79
C GLN A 235 -29.12 17.64 -14.82
N ALA A 236 -29.39 17.02 -13.67
CA ALA A 236 -29.46 15.56 -13.57
C ALA A 236 -30.52 15.00 -14.53
N GLY A 237 -30.12 14.02 -15.34
CA GLY A 237 -30.93 13.43 -16.39
C GLY A 237 -30.78 14.09 -17.76
N ASP A 238 -30.08 15.22 -17.89
CA ASP A 238 -29.83 15.85 -19.19
C ASP A 238 -29.06 14.90 -20.12
N ASN A 239 -29.77 14.40 -21.12
CA ASN A 239 -29.24 13.55 -22.19
C ASN A 239 -28.74 14.36 -23.38
N ASN A 240 -28.10 15.50 -23.14
CA ASN A 240 -27.64 16.36 -24.23
C ASN A 240 -26.39 15.77 -24.92
N ALA A 241 -25.95 16.38 -26.00
CA ALA A 241 -24.73 15.98 -26.70
C ALA A 241 -23.42 16.52 -26.09
N ASP A 242 -23.45 17.09 -24.88
CA ASP A 242 -22.27 17.56 -24.18
C ASP A 242 -21.51 16.37 -23.57
N VAL A 243 -20.44 15.98 -24.26
CA VAL A 243 -19.58 14.87 -23.88
C VAL A 243 -18.16 15.37 -23.79
N ALA A 244 -17.52 15.23 -22.63
CA ALA A 244 -16.15 15.72 -22.45
C ALA A 244 -15.20 15.12 -23.50
N VAL A 245 -15.22 13.79 -23.64
CA VAL A 245 -14.47 13.04 -24.66
C VAL A 245 -15.39 11.97 -25.24
N GLY A 246 -15.84 12.12 -26.48
CA GLY A 246 -16.64 11.03 -27.06
C GLY A 246 -17.34 11.24 -28.38
N SER A 247 -18.01 10.19 -28.84
CA SER A 247 -18.95 10.22 -29.97
C SER A 247 -20.06 9.16 -29.86
N TRP A 248 -21.20 9.45 -30.50
CA TRP A 248 -22.40 8.60 -30.56
C TRP A 248 -22.72 8.07 -31.96
N THR A 249 -22.27 8.74 -33.01
CA THR A 249 -22.68 8.49 -34.40
C THR A 249 -21.43 8.28 -35.25
N THR A 250 -20.92 7.05 -35.22
CA THR A 250 -19.70 6.66 -35.93
C THR A 250 -19.96 5.39 -36.70
N THR A 251 -19.30 5.26 -37.84
CA THR A 251 -19.36 4.03 -38.66
C THR A 251 -18.32 3.01 -38.21
N GLN A 252 -17.28 3.44 -37.47
CA GLN A 252 -16.22 2.60 -36.94
C GLN A 252 -15.41 3.39 -35.89
N ASN A 253 -15.20 2.79 -34.71
CA ASN A 253 -14.24 3.27 -33.70
C ASN A 253 -13.28 2.14 -33.35
N ASP A 254 -12.02 2.30 -33.70
CA ASP A 254 -10.98 1.31 -33.42
C ASP A 254 -9.78 1.96 -32.73
N ASN A 255 -9.12 1.20 -31.85
CA ASN A 255 -7.91 1.61 -31.14
C ASN A 255 -8.07 2.94 -30.39
N ILE A 256 -9.17 3.10 -29.64
CA ILE A 256 -9.44 4.31 -28.86
C ILE A 256 -8.81 4.18 -27.48
N VAL A 257 -7.93 5.11 -27.11
CA VAL A 257 -7.25 5.14 -25.80
C VAL A 257 -7.51 6.47 -25.11
N ILE A 258 -8.10 6.42 -23.92
CA ILE A 258 -8.38 7.60 -23.09
C ILE A 258 -7.79 7.32 -21.71
N THR A 259 -6.66 7.96 -21.38
CA THR A 259 -5.90 7.65 -20.17
C THR A 259 -5.42 8.87 -19.38
N ASP A 260 -5.39 8.78 -18.06
CA ASP A 260 -4.77 9.81 -17.21
C ASP A 260 -5.38 11.23 -17.38
N ASN A 261 -6.66 11.34 -17.72
CA ASN A 261 -7.35 12.62 -17.84
C ASN A 261 -8.13 12.94 -16.58
N ASP A 262 -8.25 14.23 -16.27
CA ASP A 262 -9.15 14.79 -15.27
C ASP A 262 -10.38 15.41 -15.97
N ILE A 263 -11.57 14.89 -15.70
CA ILE A 263 -12.81 15.17 -16.45
C ILE A 263 -13.95 15.52 -15.49
N SER A 264 -14.57 16.69 -15.68
CA SER A 264 -15.72 17.13 -14.86
C SER A 264 -16.68 18.07 -15.57
N GLY A 265 -17.87 18.30 -14.99
CA GLY A 265 -18.77 19.38 -15.40
C GLY A 265 -19.46 19.21 -16.75
N HIS A 266 -19.51 17.99 -17.29
CA HIS A 266 -20.21 17.66 -18.53
C HIS A 266 -21.48 16.85 -18.27
N CYS A 267 -22.32 16.63 -19.28
CA CYS A 267 -23.42 15.66 -19.17
C CYS A 267 -22.91 14.22 -19.19
N PHE A 268 -21.91 13.94 -20.02
CA PHE A 268 -21.19 12.68 -20.07
C PHE A 268 -19.69 12.94 -19.95
N GLY A 269 -19.00 12.15 -19.14
CA GLY A 269 -17.53 12.21 -19.08
C GLY A 269 -16.91 11.66 -20.37
N VAL A 270 -16.92 10.33 -20.49
CA VAL A 270 -16.42 9.61 -21.67
C VAL A 270 -17.56 8.90 -22.37
N ALA A 271 -17.63 9.01 -23.70
CA ALA A 271 -18.58 8.25 -24.51
C ALA A 271 -17.98 7.61 -25.75
N VAL A 272 -18.13 6.30 -25.91
CA VAL A 272 -17.65 5.59 -27.10
C VAL A 272 -18.74 4.64 -27.61
N GLY A 273 -19.30 4.93 -28.79
CA GLY A 273 -20.27 4.05 -29.46
C GLY A 273 -19.59 3.07 -30.43
N GLU A 274 -20.11 1.85 -30.52
CA GLU A 274 -19.77 0.83 -31.54
C GLU A 274 -18.26 0.65 -31.73
N ALA A 275 -17.50 0.64 -30.62
CA ALA A 275 -16.06 0.43 -30.68
C ALA A 275 -15.75 -1.04 -30.93
N SER A 276 -14.81 -1.30 -31.84
CA SER A 276 -14.16 -2.60 -32.00
C SER A 276 -13.03 -2.80 -30.99
N SER A 277 -12.46 -1.73 -30.44
CA SER A 277 -11.51 -1.78 -29.32
C SER A 277 -11.40 -0.42 -28.62
N ALA A 278 -11.45 -0.41 -27.29
CA ALA A 278 -11.27 0.81 -26.50
C ALA A 278 -10.64 0.57 -25.13
N VAL A 279 -9.68 1.40 -24.74
CA VAL A 279 -9.05 1.39 -23.42
C VAL A 279 -9.32 2.72 -22.72
N ILE A 280 -10.02 2.67 -21.60
CA ILE A 280 -10.33 3.83 -20.74
C ILE A 280 -9.69 3.57 -19.38
N SER A 281 -8.52 4.14 -19.12
CA SER A 281 -7.72 3.78 -17.95
C SER A 281 -7.21 4.97 -17.13
N SER A 282 -7.09 4.80 -15.81
CA SER A 282 -6.42 5.79 -14.95
C SER A 282 -7.00 7.22 -14.99
N ASN A 283 -8.22 7.42 -15.49
CA ASN A 283 -8.84 8.74 -15.55
C ASN A 283 -9.49 9.07 -14.20
N HIS A 284 -9.55 10.37 -13.88
CA HIS A 284 -10.36 10.91 -12.79
C HIS A 284 -11.60 11.57 -13.40
N VAL A 285 -12.75 10.89 -13.32
CA VAL A 285 -14.03 11.42 -13.81
C VAL A 285 -14.90 11.79 -12.63
N HIS A 286 -15.20 13.08 -12.45
CA HIS A 286 -15.87 13.53 -11.25
C HIS A 286 -16.84 14.68 -11.48
N ASP A 287 -17.79 14.87 -10.55
CA ASP A 287 -18.73 15.99 -10.57
C ASP A 287 -19.42 16.09 -11.95
N ILE A 288 -20.04 14.97 -12.38
CA ILE A 288 -20.76 14.86 -13.66
C ILE A 288 -22.25 15.08 -13.38
N PRO A 289 -22.77 16.31 -13.59
CA PRO A 289 -24.14 16.66 -13.21
C PRO A 289 -25.22 16.09 -14.13
N GLY A 290 -24.90 15.67 -15.36
CA GLY A 290 -25.89 15.19 -16.32
C GLY A 290 -26.31 13.75 -16.10
N GLN A 291 -25.52 12.80 -16.60
CA GLN A 291 -25.86 11.37 -16.55
C GLN A 291 -24.70 10.48 -16.12
N HIS A 292 -23.80 10.14 -17.04
CA HIS A 292 -22.89 9.00 -16.87
C HIS A 292 -21.43 9.42 -16.90
N ALA A 293 -20.60 8.76 -16.09
CA ALA A 293 -19.16 9.02 -16.10
C ALA A 293 -18.52 8.43 -17.35
N ILE A 294 -18.64 7.12 -17.56
CA ILE A 294 -18.18 6.41 -18.75
C ILE A 294 -19.37 5.68 -19.36
N TYR A 295 -19.71 6.01 -20.61
CA TYR A 295 -20.79 5.39 -21.36
C TYR A 295 -20.29 4.81 -22.69
N LEU A 296 -20.22 3.49 -22.73
CA LEU A 296 -19.97 2.68 -23.91
C LEU A 296 -21.32 2.22 -24.49
N ASN A 297 -21.48 2.28 -25.81
CA ASN A 297 -22.73 1.89 -26.46
C ASN A 297 -22.43 0.81 -27.52
N SER A 298 -22.82 -0.43 -27.26
CA SER A 298 -22.51 -1.60 -28.09
C SER A 298 -21.02 -1.70 -28.42
N ALA A 299 -20.15 -1.40 -27.47
CA ALA A 299 -18.70 -1.51 -27.65
C ALA A 299 -18.22 -2.91 -27.23
N GLY A 300 -17.29 -3.50 -27.99
CA GLY A 300 -16.61 -4.76 -27.66
C GLY A 300 -15.10 -4.58 -27.58
N GLU A 301 -14.42 -5.62 -27.08
CA GLU A 301 -12.98 -5.62 -26.78
C GLU A 301 -12.55 -4.39 -25.95
N THR A 302 -13.37 -4.04 -24.96
CA THR A 302 -13.14 -2.84 -24.14
C THR A 302 -12.44 -3.16 -22.82
N VAL A 303 -11.56 -2.26 -22.38
CA VAL A 303 -10.92 -2.31 -21.07
C VAL A 303 -11.15 -0.99 -20.34
N VAL A 304 -11.92 -1.03 -19.27
CA VAL A 304 -12.14 0.09 -18.36
C VAL A 304 -11.43 -0.20 -17.04
N SER A 305 -10.27 0.42 -16.79
CA SER A 305 -9.42 0.01 -15.66
C SER A 305 -8.78 1.13 -14.86
N GLY A 306 -8.69 0.96 -13.53
CA GLY A 306 -7.96 1.88 -12.66
C GLY A 306 -8.48 3.32 -12.62
N ASN A 307 -9.72 3.57 -13.08
CA ASN A 307 -10.31 4.91 -13.06
C ASN A 307 -10.81 5.26 -11.66
N VAL A 308 -10.79 6.55 -11.33
CA VAL A 308 -11.42 7.12 -10.14
C VAL A 308 -12.66 7.88 -10.57
N ILE A 309 -13.83 7.43 -10.13
CA ILE A 309 -15.13 7.96 -10.52
C ILE A 309 -15.88 8.40 -9.28
N ARG A 310 -16.29 9.67 -9.20
CA ARG A 310 -17.06 10.17 -8.04
C ARG A 310 -18.11 11.21 -8.40
N ASP A 311 -19.16 11.29 -7.60
CA ASP A 311 -20.17 12.36 -7.67
C ASP A 311 -20.81 12.44 -9.07
N ILE A 312 -21.39 11.31 -9.48
CA ILE A 312 -21.99 11.11 -10.79
C ILE A 312 -23.50 11.10 -10.64
N ALA A 313 -24.21 11.88 -11.44
CA ALA A 313 -25.66 11.99 -11.33
C ALA A 313 -26.38 10.63 -11.48
N PHE A 314 -25.95 9.75 -12.40
CA PHE A 314 -26.59 8.46 -12.68
C PHE A 314 -25.61 7.29 -12.56
N ILE A 315 -24.95 6.89 -13.65
CA ILE A 315 -24.21 5.63 -13.75
C ILE A 315 -22.71 5.90 -13.84
N GLY A 316 -21.91 5.23 -13.02
CA GLY A 316 -20.46 5.33 -13.07
C GLY A 316 -19.90 4.81 -14.39
N ILE A 317 -20.05 3.50 -14.62
CA ILE A 317 -19.61 2.83 -15.84
C ILE A 317 -20.79 2.10 -16.47
N LYS A 318 -21.05 2.35 -17.75
CA LYS A 318 -22.12 1.73 -18.50
C LYS A 318 -21.61 1.20 -19.83
N ASN A 319 -21.81 -0.07 -20.14
CA ASN A 319 -21.79 -0.57 -21.52
C ASN A 319 -23.17 -1.11 -21.87
N GLN A 320 -23.80 -0.55 -22.92
CA GLN A 320 -25.20 -0.84 -23.24
C GLN A 320 -25.36 -1.28 -24.69
N ILE A 321 -26.00 -2.42 -24.93
CA ILE A 321 -26.39 -2.81 -26.30
C ILE A 321 -27.78 -2.29 -26.63
N ASN A 322 -27.88 -1.58 -27.75
CA ASN A 322 -29.12 -1.13 -28.37
C ASN A 322 -29.28 -1.78 -29.75
N GLY A 323 -30.29 -2.62 -29.96
CA GLY A 323 -30.59 -3.13 -31.31
C GLY A 323 -31.27 -4.50 -31.36
N THR A 324 -31.02 -5.20 -32.47
CA THR A 324 -31.53 -6.55 -32.74
C THR A 324 -30.37 -7.42 -33.22
N ASP A 325 -30.22 -8.61 -32.65
CA ASP A 325 -29.19 -9.59 -32.99
C ASP A 325 -27.74 -9.05 -32.92
N VAL A 326 -27.48 -8.17 -31.96
CA VAL A 326 -26.14 -7.58 -31.72
C VAL A 326 -25.42 -8.35 -30.61
N VAL A 327 -24.23 -8.84 -30.91
CA VAL A 327 -23.34 -9.50 -29.96
C VAL A 327 -22.05 -8.72 -29.86
N VAL A 328 -21.67 -8.35 -28.65
CA VAL A 328 -20.35 -7.77 -28.36
C VAL A 328 -19.67 -8.64 -27.32
N ALA A 329 -18.33 -8.64 -27.33
CA ALA A 329 -17.59 -9.57 -26.51
C ALA A 329 -16.29 -9.00 -25.97
N ASP A 330 -15.71 -9.71 -25.00
CA ASP A 330 -14.37 -9.46 -24.47
C ASP A 330 -14.22 -8.11 -23.74
N ASP A 331 -15.24 -7.76 -22.95
CA ASP A 331 -15.23 -6.54 -22.14
C ASP A 331 -14.70 -6.79 -20.73
N VAL A 332 -13.82 -5.91 -20.27
CA VAL A 332 -13.18 -5.97 -18.95
C VAL A 332 -13.37 -4.66 -18.21
N VAL A 333 -13.97 -4.72 -17.03
CA VAL A 333 -14.09 -3.60 -16.08
C VAL A 333 -13.36 -3.96 -14.80
N GLU A 334 -12.18 -3.38 -14.57
CA GLU A 334 -11.31 -3.83 -13.47
C GLU A 334 -10.61 -2.75 -12.65
N GLY A 335 -10.48 -2.98 -11.34
CA GLY A 335 -9.66 -2.14 -10.47
C GLY A 335 -10.10 -0.67 -10.38
N ASN A 336 -11.35 -0.35 -10.71
CA ASN A 336 -11.86 1.02 -10.66
C ASN A 336 -12.35 1.37 -9.25
N LEU A 337 -12.23 2.63 -8.86
CA LEU A 337 -12.79 3.20 -7.63
C LEU A 337 -14.02 4.05 -8.00
N LEU A 338 -15.20 3.63 -7.57
CA LEU A 338 -16.47 4.33 -7.80
C LEU A 338 -17.06 4.77 -6.44
N HIS A 339 -17.41 6.04 -6.33
CA HIS A 339 -18.06 6.61 -5.16
C HIS A 339 -19.24 7.51 -5.56
N ALA A 340 -20.33 7.53 -4.81
CA ALA A 340 -21.42 8.50 -5.01
C ALA A 340 -21.97 8.51 -6.45
N CYS A 341 -22.25 7.33 -7.02
CA CYS A 341 -22.96 7.21 -8.29
C CYS A 341 -24.47 7.20 -8.03
N GLY A 342 -25.23 8.17 -8.55
CA GLY A 342 -26.62 8.42 -8.15
C GLY A 342 -27.63 7.31 -8.49
N GLN A 343 -27.32 6.43 -9.44
CA GLN A 343 -28.17 5.30 -9.83
C GLN A 343 -27.44 3.96 -9.67
N THR A 344 -26.44 3.68 -10.51
CA THR A 344 -25.74 2.38 -10.56
C THR A 344 -24.23 2.60 -10.60
N GLY A 345 -23.46 1.73 -9.95
CA GLY A 345 -22.00 1.75 -10.05
C GLY A 345 -21.54 1.32 -11.45
N ILE A 346 -21.69 0.03 -11.75
CA ILE A 346 -21.32 -0.58 -13.04
C ILE A 346 -22.54 -1.25 -13.65
N SER A 347 -22.81 -1.02 -14.95
CA SER A 347 -23.88 -1.67 -15.72
C SER A 347 -23.35 -2.19 -17.05
N VAL A 348 -23.53 -3.47 -17.32
CA VAL A 348 -23.25 -4.11 -18.62
C VAL A 348 -24.52 -4.84 -19.04
N ASP A 349 -25.38 -4.13 -19.78
CA ASP A 349 -26.79 -4.50 -19.95
C ASP A 349 -27.29 -4.27 -21.37
N THR A 350 -28.33 -5.00 -21.75
CA THR A 350 -29.09 -4.67 -22.96
C THR A 350 -30.24 -3.72 -22.63
N THR A 351 -30.63 -2.89 -23.60
CA THR A 351 -31.80 -2.02 -23.45
C THR A 351 -33.09 -2.81 -23.47
N ALA A 352 -34.07 -2.37 -22.67
CA ALA A 352 -35.41 -2.94 -22.70
C ALA A 352 -35.99 -2.94 -24.13
N GLY A 353 -36.41 -4.12 -24.61
CA GLY A 353 -36.93 -4.31 -25.96
C GLY A 353 -35.89 -4.77 -26.99
N SER A 354 -34.60 -4.79 -26.66
CA SER A 354 -33.59 -5.45 -27.49
C SER A 354 -33.87 -6.96 -27.59
N THR A 355 -33.77 -7.52 -28.80
CA THR A 355 -34.04 -8.94 -29.06
C THR A 355 -32.83 -9.59 -29.70
N GLY A 356 -32.42 -10.77 -29.21
CA GLY A 356 -31.26 -11.49 -29.74
C GLY A 356 -29.90 -10.84 -29.38
N CYS A 357 -29.91 -9.78 -28.56
CA CYS A 357 -28.70 -9.10 -28.11
C CYS A 357 -28.13 -9.73 -26.85
N PHE A 358 -26.81 -9.84 -26.75
CA PHE A 358 -26.12 -10.22 -25.52
C PHE A 358 -24.65 -9.81 -25.54
N PHE A 359 -24.08 -9.65 -24.36
CA PHE A 359 -22.63 -9.59 -24.20
C PHE A 359 -22.07 -11.00 -23.98
N ASP A 360 -20.88 -11.26 -24.49
CA ASP A 360 -20.18 -12.55 -24.36
C ASP A 360 -18.79 -12.34 -23.75
N ARG A 361 -18.41 -13.15 -22.75
CA ARG A 361 -17.12 -13.01 -22.03
C ARG A 361 -16.91 -11.64 -21.40
N VAL A 362 -17.75 -11.29 -20.43
CA VAL A 362 -17.64 -10.05 -19.65
C VAL A 362 -16.94 -10.32 -18.32
N THR A 363 -15.89 -9.56 -18.00
CA THR A 363 -15.19 -9.63 -16.71
C THR A 363 -15.33 -8.34 -15.93
N ILE A 364 -15.90 -8.40 -14.72
CA ILE A 364 -15.99 -7.29 -13.78
C ILE A 364 -15.25 -7.68 -12.49
N ARG A 365 -14.04 -7.15 -12.26
CA ARG A 365 -13.20 -7.63 -11.16
C ARG A 365 -12.44 -6.57 -10.37
N GLY A 366 -12.27 -6.79 -9.08
CA GLY A 366 -11.42 -5.95 -8.23
C GLY A 366 -11.85 -4.48 -8.12
N ASN A 367 -13.10 -4.15 -8.46
CA ASN A 367 -13.62 -2.79 -8.36
C ASN A 367 -14.05 -2.49 -6.92
N HIS A 368 -13.88 -1.23 -6.51
CA HIS A 368 -14.33 -0.71 -5.22
C HIS A 368 -15.48 0.27 -5.46
N ILE A 369 -16.70 -0.12 -5.11
CA ILE A 369 -17.94 0.61 -5.40
C ILE A 369 -18.61 0.99 -4.10
N THR A 370 -18.81 2.27 -3.85
CA THR A 370 -19.40 2.77 -2.59
C THR A 370 -20.45 3.84 -2.81
N ALA A 371 -21.42 3.92 -1.88
CA ALA A 371 -22.43 4.97 -1.85
C ALA A 371 -23.19 5.12 -3.19
N VAL A 372 -23.71 4.00 -3.70
CA VAL A 372 -24.55 4.01 -4.90
C VAL A 372 -25.97 4.41 -4.52
N GLY A 373 -26.54 5.36 -5.27
CA GLY A 373 -27.81 6.02 -4.98
C GLY A 373 -29.00 5.08 -5.02
N THR A 374 -29.74 4.96 -6.14
CA THR A 374 -31.05 4.28 -6.12
C THR A 374 -31.04 2.78 -6.44
N ASP A 375 -30.09 2.30 -7.24
CA ASP A 375 -30.21 0.98 -7.89
C ASP A 375 -29.11 0.00 -7.44
N TYR A 376 -28.07 -0.20 -8.25
CA TYR A 376 -27.23 -1.40 -8.16
C TYR A 376 -25.74 -1.07 -7.99
N GLY A 377 -25.03 -1.85 -7.17
CA GLY A 377 -23.57 -1.82 -7.19
C GLY A 377 -23.04 -2.24 -8.57
N ILE A 378 -23.37 -3.46 -8.97
CA ILE A 378 -23.09 -4.02 -10.29
C ILE A 378 -24.39 -4.57 -10.88
N ALA A 379 -24.69 -4.23 -12.13
CA ALA A 379 -25.78 -4.78 -12.92
C ALA A 379 -25.25 -5.44 -14.20
N VAL A 380 -25.71 -6.65 -14.45
CA VAL A 380 -25.49 -7.36 -15.72
C VAL A 380 -26.79 -8.01 -16.18
N GLY A 381 -27.06 -7.95 -17.48
CA GLY A 381 -28.35 -8.26 -18.07
C GLY A 381 -28.19 -8.78 -19.49
N ASP A 382 -28.68 -10.00 -19.75
CA ASP A 382 -28.49 -10.69 -21.03
C ASP A 382 -26.99 -10.87 -21.39
N ASN A 383 -26.22 -11.44 -20.47
CA ASN A 383 -24.79 -11.69 -20.67
C ASN A 383 -24.45 -13.20 -20.61
N ARG A 384 -23.36 -13.60 -21.26
CA ARG A 384 -22.84 -14.97 -21.29
C ARG A 384 -21.39 -15.00 -20.86
N ASP A 385 -20.97 -16.11 -20.26
CA ASP A 385 -19.61 -16.30 -19.74
C ASP A 385 -19.12 -15.13 -18.87
N VAL A 386 -19.98 -14.67 -17.95
CA VAL A 386 -19.70 -13.51 -17.09
C VAL A 386 -18.81 -13.91 -15.91
N VAL A 387 -17.81 -13.11 -15.58
CA VAL A 387 -17.03 -13.22 -14.35
C VAL A 387 -17.18 -11.95 -13.52
N ILE A 388 -17.87 -12.05 -12.37
CA ILE A 388 -17.92 -10.98 -11.35
C ILE A 388 -17.08 -11.43 -10.16
N GLU A 389 -15.87 -10.87 -10.02
CA GLU A 389 -14.88 -11.39 -9.06
C GLU A 389 -14.19 -10.34 -8.19
N GLY A 390 -14.11 -10.60 -6.88
CA GLY A 390 -13.21 -9.83 -6.00
C GLY A 390 -13.58 -8.35 -5.87
N ASN A 391 -14.84 -7.98 -6.18
CA ASN A 391 -15.30 -6.60 -6.05
C ASN A 391 -15.71 -6.31 -4.60
N TYR A 392 -15.48 -5.09 -4.15
CA TYR A 392 -15.99 -4.56 -2.89
C TYR A 392 -17.14 -3.60 -3.17
N ILE A 393 -18.33 -3.87 -2.62
CA ILE A 393 -19.55 -3.11 -2.85
C ILE A 393 -20.11 -2.70 -1.50
N GLN A 394 -20.25 -1.40 -1.25
CA GLN A 394 -20.82 -0.89 -0.01
C GLN A 394 -21.90 0.17 -0.24
N GLY A 395 -23.03 0.04 0.45
CA GLY A 395 -24.05 1.09 0.53
C GLY A 395 -24.73 1.33 -0.82
N THR A 396 -25.65 0.44 -1.20
CA THR A 396 -26.39 0.54 -2.47
C THR A 396 -27.89 0.76 -2.24
N GLY A 397 -28.52 1.52 -3.14
CA GLY A 397 -29.97 1.82 -3.10
C GLY A 397 -30.91 0.63 -3.18
N ALA A 398 -30.51 -0.40 -3.92
CA ALA A 398 -31.26 -1.64 -4.05
C ALA A 398 -30.36 -2.87 -3.98
N TYR A 399 -29.68 -3.26 -5.05
CA TYR A 399 -28.93 -4.52 -5.10
C TYR A 399 -27.43 -4.31 -4.96
N GLY A 400 -26.73 -5.26 -4.36
CA GLY A 400 -25.26 -5.29 -4.45
C GLY A 400 -24.85 -5.69 -5.86
N ILE A 401 -25.23 -6.91 -6.26
CA ILE A 401 -25.09 -7.47 -7.59
C ILE A 401 -26.47 -7.85 -8.12
N TYR A 402 -26.82 -7.32 -9.29
CA TYR A 402 -28.03 -7.64 -10.04
C TYR A 402 -27.66 -8.40 -11.32
N PHE A 403 -27.85 -9.72 -11.31
CA PHE A 403 -27.42 -10.64 -12.36
C PHE A 403 -28.63 -11.20 -13.11
N LEU A 404 -29.11 -10.48 -14.12
CA LEU A 404 -30.35 -10.77 -14.83
C LEU A 404 -30.09 -11.53 -16.13
N ASP A 405 -30.86 -12.56 -16.42
CA ASP A 405 -30.86 -13.30 -17.68
C ASP A 405 -29.45 -13.69 -18.18
N SER A 406 -28.58 -14.07 -17.24
CA SER A 406 -27.15 -14.26 -17.50
C SER A 406 -26.63 -15.59 -16.93
N HIS A 407 -25.41 -15.99 -17.29
CA HIS A 407 -24.72 -17.13 -16.65
C HIS A 407 -23.21 -16.90 -16.57
N GLY A 408 -22.56 -17.63 -15.66
CA GLY A 408 -21.11 -17.52 -15.41
C GLY A 408 -20.74 -17.69 -13.94
N TRP A 409 -19.83 -16.87 -13.45
CA TRP A 409 -19.24 -16.95 -12.12
C TRP A 409 -19.40 -15.65 -11.34
N ILE A 410 -19.97 -15.74 -10.13
CA ILE A 410 -20.01 -14.67 -9.14
C ILE A 410 -19.17 -15.13 -7.95
N ARG A 411 -17.94 -14.62 -7.80
CA ARG A 411 -17.02 -15.17 -6.82
C ARG A 411 -16.19 -14.16 -6.02
N HIS A 412 -15.92 -14.49 -4.76
CA HIS A 412 -15.03 -13.71 -3.89
C HIS A 412 -15.38 -12.22 -3.74
N ASN A 413 -16.64 -11.83 -4.00
CA ASN A 413 -17.07 -10.45 -3.82
C ASN A 413 -17.40 -10.19 -2.35
N VAL A 414 -17.17 -8.97 -1.89
CA VAL A 414 -17.58 -8.48 -0.57
C VAL A 414 -18.70 -7.47 -0.78
N ILE A 415 -19.87 -7.75 -0.20
CA ILE A 415 -21.04 -6.88 -0.31
C ILE A 415 -21.46 -6.48 1.10
N HIS A 416 -21.46 -5.17 1.34
CA HIS A 416 -21.82 -4.55 2.60
C HIS A 416 -22.98 -3.57 2.38
N GLU A 417 -23.99 -3.60 3.24
CA GLU A 417 -25.02 -2.53 3.27
C GLU A 417 -25.83 -2.32 1.97
N ALA A 418 -26.19 -3.38 1.25
CA ALA A 418 -27.18 -3.27 0.16
C ALA A 418 -28.57 -2.96 0.75
N ASN A 419 -29.38 -2.08 0.20
CA ASN A 419 -30.70 -1.77 0.80
C ASN A 419 -31.78 -2.82 0.51
N TRP A 420 -31.69 -3.56 -0.60
CA TRP A 420 -32.69 -4.53 -1.04
C TRP A 420 -32.21 -5.98 -1.05
N THR A 421 -31.44 -6.44 -2.03
CA THR A 421 -30.91 -7.81 -2.07
C THR A 421 -29.43 -7.79 -2.43
N SER A 422 -28.58 -8.44 -1.63
CA SER A 422 -27.13 -8.31 -1.87
C SER A 422 -26.71 -8.95 -3.18
N ILE A 423 -27.16 -10.18 -3.47
CA ILE A 423 -26.96 -10.82 -4.78
C ILE A 423 -28.30 -11.33 -5.28
N PHE A 424 -28.75 -10.81 -6.42
CA PHE A 424 -29.88 -11.35 -7.18
C PHE A 424 -29.40 -11.99 -8.46
N GLY A 425 -29.94 -13.15 -8.82
CA GLY A 425 -29.59 -13.87 -10.03
C GLY A 425 -30.78 -14.54 -10.71
N ALA A 426 -31.09 -14.15 -11.94
CA ALA A 426 -31.96 -14.91 -12.85
C ALA A 426 -31.08 -15.61 -13.88
N VAL A 427 -30.80 -16.90 -13.67
CA VAL A 427 -29.74 -17.59 -14.40
C VAL A 427 -30.27 -18.28 -15.66
N THR A 428 -29.53 -18.14 -16.77
CA THR A 428 -29.90 -18.77 -18.05
C THR A 428 -29.25 -20.13 -18.26
N HIS A 429 -28.12 -20.39 -17.59
CA HIS A 429 -27.36 -21.63 -17.65
C HIS A 429 -26.69 -21.93 -16.31
N ASP A 430 -25.78 -22.90 -16.30
CA ASP A 430 -25.11 -23.36 -15.11
C ASP A 430 -24.24 -22.21 -14.60
N THR A 431 -24.41 -21.87 -13.32
CA THR A 431 -23.83 -20.67 -12.72
C THR A 431 -23.21 -21.00 -11.38
N GLU A 432 -22.02 -20.46 -11.12
CA GLU A 432 -21.32 -20.65 -9.86
C GLU A 432 -21.38 -19.39 -9.01
N VAL A 433 -21.77 -19.53 -7.75
CA VAL A 433 -21.71 -18.47 -6.75
C VAL A 433 -20.80 -18.95 -5.62
N VAL A 434 -19.56 -18.46 -5.60
CA VAL A 434 -18.47 -19.08 -4.83
C VAL A 434 -17.72 -18.08 -3.96
N GLY A 435 -17.59 -18.36 -2.66
CA GLY A 435 -16.68 -17.61 -1.79
C GLY A 435 -17.06 -16.14 -1.56
N ASN A 436 -18.31 -15.73 -1.85
CA ASN A 436 -18.74 -14.36 -1.62
C ASN A 436 -18.99 -14.11 -0.13
N SER A 437 -18.71 -12.90 0.34
CA SER A 437 -18.96 -12.46 1.71
C SER A 437 -20.03 -11.38 1.70
N VAL A 438 -21.18 -11.67 2.28
CA VAL A 438 -22.27 -10.70 2.46
C VAL A 438 -22.38 -10.33 3.93
N VAL A 439 -22.08 -9.07 4.22
CA VAL A 439 -22.09 -8.50 5.57
C VAL A 439 -23.17 -7.42 5.62
N ASP A 440 -24.00 -7.37 6.67
CA ASP A 440 -25.04 -6.34 6.87
C ASP A 440 -25.86 -6.03 5.60
N GLY A 441 -26.07 -7.04 4.76
CA GLY A 441 -26.85 -6.87 3.55
C GLY A 441 -28.31 -6.70 3.93
N VAL A 442 -28.99 -5.75 3.29
CA VAL A 442 -30.40 -5.39 3.51
C VAL A 442 -30.63 -4.50 4.74
N LEU A 443 -30.19 -3.23 4.71
CA LEU A 443 -30.34 -2.31 5.85
C LEU A 443 -31.71 -1.61 5.94
N ASN A 444 -32.20 -1.00 4.86
CA ASN A 444 -33.35 -0.07 4.93
C ASN A 444 -34.67 -0.71 4.51
N ALA A 445 -35.23 -1.53 5.39
CA ALA A 445 -36.56 -2.13 5.29
C ALA A 445 -37.71 -1.09 5.35
N GLU A 446 -37.78 -0.13 4.42
CA GLU A 446 -39.02 0.64 4.27
C GLU A 446 -40.14 -0.29 3.75
N ALA A 447 -41.18 -0.40 4.57
CA ALA A 447 -42.43 -1.06 4.25
C ALA A 447 -43.20 -0.19 3.25
N GLY A 448 -42.99 -0.44 1.96
CA GLY A 448 -43.69 0.30 0.89
C GLY A 448 -43.93 -0.55 -0.35
N ALA A 449 -45.21 -0.83 -0.62
CA ALA A 449 -45.85 -1.24 -1.87
C ALA A 449 -45.85 -2.71 -2.34
N ASP A 450 -44.79 -3.52 -2.19
CA ASP A 450 -44.78 -4.89 -2.78
C ASP A 450 -44.82 -6.00 -1.72
N ASN A 451 -46.02 -6.25 -1.20
CA ASN A 451 -46.35 -7.14 -0.07
C ASN A 451 -46.05 -8.64 -0.30
N ASN A 452 -45.33 -9.00 -1.37
CA ASN A 452 -44.93 -10.36 -1.74
C ASN A 452 -43.45 -10.52 -2.14
N ARG A 453 -42.64 -9.45 -2.14
CA ARG A 453 -41.20 -9.50 -2.47
C ARG A 453 -40.36 -9.26 -1.22
N TYR A 454 -40.10 -10.34 -0.48
CA TYR A 454 -39.14 -10.32 0.61
C TYR A 454 -37.73 -10.00 0.10
N ARG A 455 -36.88 -9.52 1.01
CA ARG A 455 -35.51 -9.10 0.77
C ARG A 455 -34.53 -10.20 1.20
N TYR A 456 -33.47 -10.47 0.43
CA TYR A 456 -32.58 -11.62 0.63
C TYR A 456 -31.10 -11.22 0.61
N LEU A 457 -30.23 -12.00 1.26
CA LEU A 457 -28.78 -11.80 1.08
C LEU A 457 -28.36 -12.44 -0.25
N LEU A 458 -28.99 -13.56 -0.62
CA LEU A 458 -28.86 -14.18 -1.93
C LEU A 458 -30.23 -14.65 -2.43
N HIS A 459 -30.65 -14.22 -3.61
CA HIS A 459 -31.85 -14.70 -4.30
C HIS A 459 -31.50 -15.15 -5.71
N LEU A 460 -31.66 -16.44 -6.00
CA LEU A 460 -31.49 -16.99 -7.34
C LEU A 460 -32.77 -17.63 -7.88
N THR A 461 -32.96 -17.57 -9.19
CA THR A 461 -34.11 -18.12 -9.91
C THR A 461 -33.67 -18.58 -11.29
N ASP A 462 -34.41 -19.50 -11.91
CA ASP A 462 -34.29 -19.68 -13.35
C ASP A 462 -34.74 -18.41 -14.10
N SER A 463 -34.07 -18.14 -15.22
CA SER A 463 -34.51 -17.11 -16.16
C SER A 463 -35.57 -17.67 -17.10
N THR A 464 -36.53 -16.84 -17.49
CA THR A 464 -37.44 -17.16 -18.61
C THR A 464 -36.71 -17.34 -19.94
N LYS A 465 -35.46 -16.87 -20.03
CA LYS A 465 -34.56 -17.00 -21.18
C LYS A 465 -33.54 -18.14 -21.00
N ALA A 466 -33.80 -19.09 -20.10
CA ALA A 466 -32.88 -20.20 -19.86
C ALA A 466 -32.56 -20.97 -21.16
N THR A 467 -31.27 -21.17 -21.41
CA THR A 467 -30.75 -21.89 -22.58
C THR A 467 -30.62 -23.39 -22.32
N VAL A 468 -30.72 -23.82 -21.05
CA VAL A 468 -30.78 -25.23 -20.64
C VAL A 468 -31.98 -25.51 -19.74
N ALA A 469 -32.47 -26.75 -19.80
CA ALA A 469 -33.55 -27.20 -18.93
C ALA A 469 -33.04 -27.45 -17.50
N ASN A 470 -33.64 -26.77 -16.52
CA ASN A 470 -33.27 -26.83 -15.09
C ASN A 470 -31.80 -26.44 -14.85
N PRO A 471 -31.43 -25.16 -15.07
CA PRO A 471 -30.06 -24.69 -14.86
C PRO A 471 -29.56 -25.01 -13.45
N GLN A 472 -28.27 -25.31 -13.36
CA GLN A 472 -27.64 -25.68 -12.11
C GLN A 472 -26.97 -24.49 -11.46
N VAL A 473 -27.08 -24.38 -10.14
CA VAL A 473 -26.29 -23.42 -9.38
C VAL A 473 -25.42 -24.15 -8.37
N LEU A 474 -24.12 -23.89 -8.44
CA LEU A 474 -23.17 -24.30 -7.42
C LEU A 474 -22.96 -23.17 -6.42
N LEU A 475 -23.45 -23.35 -5.20
CA LEU A 475 -23.24 -22.46 -4.06
C LEU A 475 -22.13 -23.04 -3.19
N THR A 476 -20.92 -22.48 -3.26
CA THR A 476 -19.77 -23.00 -2.48
C THR A 476 -19.06 -21.93 -1.67
N GLY A 477 -18.78 -22.17 -0.38
CA GLY A 477 -17.87 -21.30 0.38
C GLY A 477 -18.39 -19.89 0.70
N ASN A 478 -19.67 -19.58 0.48
CA ASN A 478 -20.21 -18.25 0.72
C ASN A 478 -20.45 -17.99 2.22
N VAL A 479 -20.25 -16.75 2.66
CA VAL A 479 -20.42 -16.31 4.05
C VAL A 479 -21.52 -15.27 4.13
N PHE A 480 -22.48 -15.48 5.04
CA PHE A 480 -23.57 -14.56 5.31
C PHE A 480 -23.52 -14.09 6.77
N ARG A 481 -23.53 -12.78 7.03
CA ARG A 481 -23.39 -12.22 8.39
C ARG A 481 -24.16 -10.92 8.58
N PHE A 482 -24.77 -10.76 9.75
CA PHE A 482 -25.18 -9.46 10.29
C PHE A 482 -24.29 -9.11 11.48
N THR A 483 -23.71 -7.91 11.48
CA THR A 483 -23.00 -7.30 12.60
C THR A 483 -23.90 -6.37 13.40
N VAL A 484 -24.98 -5.87 12.79
CA VAL A 484 -26.08 -5.17 13.45
C VAL A 484 -27.27 -6.09 13.73
N ALA A 485 -28.31 -5.58 14.41
CA ALA A 485 -29.54 -6.34 14.62
C ALA A 485 -30.22 -6.66 13.28
N GLU A 486 -30.65 -7.91 13.12
CA GLU A 486 -31.23 -8.36 11.86
C GLU A 486 -32.56 -7.70 11.55
N PRO A 487 -32.83 -7.32 10.28
CA PRO A 487 -34.10 -6.74 9.88
C PRO A 487 -35.27 -7.71 10.13
N THR A 488 -36.40 -7.19 10.63
CA THR A 488 -37.58 -8.01 10.96
C THR A 488 -38.32 -8.56 9.74
N LEU A 489 -38.24 -7.89 8.58
CA LEU A 489 -38.82 -8.34 7.30
C LEU A 489 -38.02 -9.46 6.63
N TYR A 490 -36.86 -9.80 7.18
CA TYR A 490 -36.00 -10.84 6.66
C TYR A 490 -36.58 -12.21 7.01
N LEU A 491 -37.19 -12.86 6.01
CA LEU A 491 -37.75 -14.20 6.22
C LEU A 491 -36.61 -15.24 6.24
N ASN A 492 -35.68 -15.19 5.28
CA ASN A 492 -34.65 -16.21 5.05
C ASN A 492 -33.34 -15.64 4.47
N ALA A 493 -32.20 -16.25 4.83
CA ALA A 493 -30.83 -15.92 4.39
C ALA A 493 -30.65 -15.99 2.85
N VAL A 494 -31.10 -17.10 2.29
CA VAL A 494 -30.97 -17.46 0.88
C VAL A 494 -32.35 -17.84 0.38
N ARG A 495 -32.69 -17.44 -0.85
CA ARG A 495 -33.87 -17.91 -1.57
C ARG A 495 -33.47 -18.46 -2.92
N LEU A 496 -34.00 -19.64 -3.21
CA LEU A 496 -34.07 -20.17 -4.56
C LEU A 496 -35.54 -20.25 -4.95
N THR A 497 -35.90 -19.73 -6.11
CA THR A 497 -37.22 -19.95 -6.72
C THR A 497 -37.07 -20.86 -7.94
N THR A 498 -38.20 -21.47 -8.34
CA THR A 498 -38.38 -22.28 -9.57
C THR A 498 -37.59 -23.60 -9.64
N ASP A 499 -37.61 -24.31 -10.77
CA ASP A 499 -37.02 -25.65 -10.96
C ASP A 499 -35.47 -25.66 -11.00
N LEU A 500 -34.84 -24.66 -10.38
CA LEU A 500 -33.40 -24.55 -10.26
C LEU A 500 -32.82 -25.71 -9.45
N ARG A 501 -31.77 -26.35 -9.97
CA ARG A 501 -31.02 -27.37 -9.23
C ARG A 501 -29.86 -26.71 -8.50
N ALA A 502 -29.90 -26.71 -7.17
CA ALA A 502 -28.81 -26.14 -6.39
C ALA A 502 -27.96 -27.22 -5.72
N PHE A 503 -26.65 -27.03 -5.83
CA PHE A 503 -25.61 -27.81 -5.17
C PHE A 503 -24.94 -26.94 -4.13
N LEU A 504 -24.96 -27.37 -2.87
CA LEU A 504 -24.41 -26.60 -1.76
C LEU A 504 -23.18 -27.30 -1.19
N ARG A 505 -22.10 -26.52 -0.96
CA ARG A 505 -20.88 -26.99 -0.31
C ARG A 505 -20.29 -25.91 0.58
N GLN A 506 -20.01 -26.21 1.85
CA GLN A 506 -19.19 -25.34 2.72
C GLN A 506 -19.67 -23.87 2.83
N ASN A 507 -20.97 -23.59 2.81
CA ASN A 507 -21.48 -22.23 3.02
C ASN A 507 -21.73 -21.96 4.50
N ASP A 508 -21.31 -20.79 4.98
CA ASP A 508 -21.43 -20.36 6.37
C ASP A 508 -22.54 -19.30 6.50
N ASN A 509 -23.46 -19.53 7.43
CA ASN A 509 -24.51 -18.57 7.77
C ASN A 509 -24.40 -18.19 9.25
N PHE A 510 -23.92 -16.97 9.52
CA PHE A 510 -23.83 -16.37 10.85
C PHE A 510 -25.04 -15.50 11.21
N THR A 511 -26.10 -15.56 10.41
CA THR A 511 -27.37 -14.86 10.69
C THR A 511 -28.28 -15.69 11.61
N THR A 512 -29.14 -15.05 12.39
CA THR A 512 -30.16 -15.67 13.25
C THR A 512 -31.28 -16.30 12.44
N LYS A 513 -31.51 -15.81 11.20
CA LYS A 513 -32.47 -16.40 10.26
C LYS A 513 -31.85 -17.57 9.50
N PRO A 514 -32.65 -18.61 9.24
CA PRO A 514 -32.17 -19.79 8.53
C PRO A 514 -32.03 -19.56 7.03
N MET A 515 -31.27 -20.44 6.38
CA MET A 515 -31.38 -20.62 4.93
C MET A 515 -32.62 -21.50 4.68
N THR A 516 -33.54 -21.09 3.81
CA THR A 516 -34.70 -21.93 3.46
C THR A 516 -34.86 -22.00 1.95
N PHE A 517 -35.46 -23.07 1.47
CA PHE A 517 -35.73 -23.24 0.05
C PHE A 517 -37.21 -23.55 -0.11
N SER A 518 -37.92 -22.66 -0.79
CA SER A 518 -39.31 -22.89 -1.19
C SER A 518 -39.30 -23.18 -2.67
N THR A 519 -39.58 -24.45 -3.02
CA THR A 519 -39.71 -25.01 -4.38
C THR A 519 -38.42 -24.98 -5.24
N GLY A 520 -37.63 -26.06 -5.15
CA GLY A 520 -36.47 -26.39 -5.99
C GLY A 520 -35.83 -27.72 -5.54
N VAL A 521 -35.25 -28.52 -6.45
CA VAL A 521 -34.66 -29.83 -6.14
C VAL A 521 -33.22 -29.65 -5.62
N LEU A 522 -33.00 -29.90 -4.33
CA LEU A 522 -31.67 -29.85 -3.71
C LEU A 522 -30.93 -31.19 -3.97
N GLN A 523 -29.83 -31.15 -4.73
CA GLN A 523 -29.00 -32.32 -5.01
C GLN A 523 -27.58 -32.09 -4.48
N HIS A 524 -27.04 -33.06 -3.73
CA HIS A 524 -25.67 -33.02 -3.25
C HIS A 524 -24.78 -33.79 -4.24
N TYR A 525 -23.80 -33.13 -4.87
CA TYR A 525 -22.92 -33.76 -5.85
C TYR A 525 -21.62 -34.24 -5.21
N ALA A 526 -21.38 -35.56 -5.21
CA ALA A 526 -20.10 -36.17 -4.85
C ALA A 526 -19.65 -37.14 -5.95
N PRO A 527 -18.34 -37.20 -6.26
CA PRO A 527 -17.74 -38.39 -6.85
C PRO A 527 -16.72 -39.04 -5.89
N GLY A 528 -17.06 -40.23 -5.39
CA GLY A 528 -16.11 -41.36 -5.43
C GLY A 528 -15.23 -41.72 -4.22
N VAL A 529 -15.22 -41.00 -3.10
CA VAL A 529 -14.58 -41.48 -1.85
C VAL A 529 -15.45 -41.13 -0.65
N SER A 530 -16.11 -42.13 -0.08
CA SER A 530 -17.04 -41.95 1.04
C SER A 530 -16.28 -41.71 2.34
N HIS A 531 -16.41 -40.50 2.89
CA HIS A 531 -16.80 -40.25 4.29
C HIS A 531 -17.59 -38.94 4.33
N LEU A 532 -18.79 -38.92 3.75
CA LEU A 532 -19.79 -37.90 4.06
C LEU A 532 -21.08 -38.62 4.38
N ALA A 533 -21.37 -38.73 5.67
CA ALA A 533 -22.68 -39.14 6.14
C ALA A 533 -23.70 -38.09 5.71
N ASP A 534 -24.56 -38.57 4.82
CA ASP A 534 -25.78 -38.00 4.32
C ASP A 534 -26.58 -37.17 5.33
N LEU A 535 -27.20 -36.15 4.75
CA LEU A 535 -28.52 -35.67 5.10
C LEU A 535 -29.47 -36.84 5.42
N GLN A 536 -29.67 -37.19 6.70
CA GLN A 536 -30.86 -37.94 7.11
C GLN A 536 -31.96 -36.96 7.50
N VAL A 537 -32.82 -36.70 6.51
CA VAL A 537 -34.20 -36.27 6.73
C VAL A 537 -34.95 -37.48 7.29
N SER A 538 -35.26 -37.50 8.58
CA SER A 538 -36.21 -38.50 9.11
C SER A 538 -37.63 -37.95 9.01
N ALA A 539 -38.34 -38.48 8.02
CA ALA A 539 -39.80 -38.53 7.83
C ALA A 539 -40.58 -37.21 7.63
N ASP A 540 -41.19 -37.16 6.46
CA ASP A 540 -42.23 -36.26 5.95
C ASP A 540 -41.88 -34.80 5.62
N LEU A 541 -42.02 -34.55 4.31
CA LEU A 541 -41.92 -33.28 3.60
C LEU A 541 -42.71 -32.15 4.29
N ASN A 542 -42.03 -31.05 4.62
CA ASN A 542 -42.67 -29.75 4.67
C ASN A 542 -41.68 -28.66 4.21
N PRO A 543 -41.98 -27.86 3.16
CA PRO A 543 -41.15 -26.74 2.69
C PRO A 543 -40.97 -25.57 3.69
N THR A 544 -41.29 -25.78 4.98
CA THR A 544 -41.17 -24.79 6.05
C THR A 544 -40.07 -25.10 7.06
N THR A 545 -39.16 -26.06 6.81
CA THR A 545 -38.07 -26.37 7.74
C THR A 545 -36.78 -25.59 7.42
N PRO A 546 -36.38 -24.65 8.30
CA PRO A 546 -35.06 -24.01 8.36
C PRO A 546 -33.87 -24.96 8.13
N LEU A 547 -33.04 -24.69 7.11
CA LEU A 547 -31.69 -25.24 7.04
C LEU A 547 -30.76 -24.31 7.81
N TYR A 548 -30.36 -24.76 9.00
CA TYR A 548 -29.27 -24.16 9.74
C TYR A 548 -27.95 -24.66 9.13
N GLY A 549 -27.04 -23.74 8.81
CA GLY A 549 -25.80 -24.01 8.10
C GLY A 549 -24.86 -24.98 8.82
N THR A 550 -23.87 -25.49 8.08
CA THR A 550 -22.92 -26.55 8.47
C THR A 550 -21.74 -26.07 9.33
N GLY A 551 -21.82 -24.91 9.97
CA GLY A 551 -20.90 -24.58 11.03
C GLY A 551 -21.06 -25.58 12.18
N ARG A 552 -19.97 -25.90 12.90
CA ARG A 552 -20.07 -26.46 14.26
C ARG A 552 -21.18 -25.68 14.98
N ARG A 553 -22.09 -26.30 15.71
CA ARG A 553 -23.14 -25.54 16.39
C ARG A 553 -22.48 -24.72 17.50
N TRP A 554 -22.46 -23.39 17.42
CA TRP A 554 -22.01 -22.50 18.50
C TRP A 554 -23.24 -22.12 19.33
N LEU A 555 -23.33 -22.70 20.52
CA LEU A 555 -24.38 -22.44 21.50
C LEU A 555 -23.85 -21.43 22.52
N TYR A 556 -24.76 -20.72 23.19
CA TYR A 556 -24.46 -19.95 24.38
C TYR A 556 -25.39 -20.43 25.49
N GLY A 557 -24.84 -20.88 26.60
CA GLY A 557 -25.59 -21.43 27.72
C GLY A 557 -24.90 -21.14 29.05
N THR A 558 -25.64 -21.18 30.16
CA THR A 558 -25.06 -20.90 31.49
C THR A 558 -24.48 -22.15 32.16
N GLN A 559 -24.55 -23.31 31.52
CA GLN A 559 -24.10 -24.60 32.07
C GLN A 559 -23.81 -25.61 30.95
N ASP A 560 -23.15 -26.72 31.31
CA ASP A 560 -22.85 -27.85 30.44
C ASP A 560 -24.13 -28.38 29.75
N PRO A 561 -24.16 -28.49 28.40
CA PRO A 561 -25.28 -29.08 27.67
C PRO A 561 -25.70 -30.49 28.14
N ALA A 562 -24.78 -31.28 28.70
CA ALA A 562 -25.08 -32.58 29.30
C ALA A 562 -25.81 -32.45 30.65
N ALA A 563 -25.52 -31.41 31.43
CA ALA A 563 -26.18 -31.10 32.70
C ALA A 563 -27.54 -30.42 32.51
N ALA A 564 -27.75 -29.74 31.37
CA ALA A 564 -28.98 -29.02 31.05
C ALA A 564 -30.16 -29.92 30.62
N SER A 565 -30.02 -31.26 30.65
CA SER A 565 -31.07 -32.21 30.24
C SER A 565 -31.63 -31.93 28.84
N MET A 566 -30.76 -31.50 27.92
CA MET A 566 -31.15 -31.21 26.54
C MET A 566 -31.54 -32.50 25.81
N THR A 567 -32.69 -32.49 25.14
CA THR A 567 -33.21 -33.63 24.37
C THR A 567 -32.78 -33.62 22.90
N ALA A 568 -32.07 -32.56 22.47
CA ALA A 568 -31.58 -32.42 21.11
C ALA A 568 -30.36 -33.31 20.86
N THR A 569 -30.22 -33.84 19.64
CA THR A 569 -29.02 -34.56 19.21
C THR A 569 -27.91 -33.57 18.80
N PHE A 570 -26.71 -33.74 19.32
CA PHE A 570 -25.51 -32.96 19.01
C PHE A 570 -24.42 -33.84 18.40
N ARG A 571 -23.52 -33.24 17.63
CA ARG A 571 -22.43 -33.91 16.93
C ARG A 571 -21.11 -33.67 17.65
N ALA A 572 -20.21 -34.65 17.63
CA ALA A 572 -18.83 -34.44 18.06
C ALA A 572 -18.23 -33.25 17.28
N GLY A 573 -17.70 -32.26 17.99
CA GLY A 573 -17.21 -30.99 17.46
C GLY A 573 -18.17 -29.79 17.66
N ASP A 574 -19.42 -29.99 18.08
CA ASP A 574 -20.31 -28.89 18.48
C ASP A 574 -19.78 -28.16 19.72
N VAL A 575 -20.04 -26.87 19.85
CA VAL A 575 -19.39 -25.95 20.80
C VAL A 575 -20.45 -25.17 21.57
N CYS A 576 -20.41 -25.16 22.89
CA CYS A 576 -21.27 -24.35 23.75
C CYS A 576 -20.43 -23.40 24.58
N TRP A 577 -20.56 -22.09 24.36
CA TRP A 577 -19.90 -21.07 25.16
C TRP A 577 -20.67 -20.80 26.44
N ASN A 578 -19.95 -20.63 27.55
CA ASN A 578 -20.55 -20.19 28.79
C ASN A 578 -20.95 -18.71 28.64
N ALA A 579 -22.25 -18.41 28.72
CA ALA A 579 -22.79 -17.06 28.55
C ALA A 579 -22.47 -16.13 29.73
N THR A 580 -22.11 -16.69 30.89
CA THR A 580 -21.80 -15.96 32.12
C THR A 580 -20.65 -16.63 32.87
N PRO A 581 -19.43 -16.68 32.31
CA PRO A 581 -18.33 -17.43 32.92
C PRO A 581 -17.89 -16.75 34.22
N THR A 582 -17.87 -17.50 35.32
CA THR A 582 -17.28 -17.05 36.59
C THR A 582 -15.87 -17.63 36.79
N SER A 583 -15.09 -17.04 37.69
CA SER A 583 -13.72 -17.49 37.95
C SER A 583 -13.71 -18.95 38.44
N GLY A 584 -13.01 -19.82 37.71
CA GLY A 584 -12.93 -21.26 37.99
C GLY A 584 -13.89 -22.13 37.17
N GLU A 585 -14.79 -21.55 36.38
CA GLU A 585 -15.67 -22.30 35.47
C GLU A 585 -15.10 -22.45 34.06
N ALA A 586 -15.61 -23.43 33.33
CA ALA A 586 -15.30 -23.57 31.91
C ALA A 586 -15.88 -22.39 31.12
N VAL A 587 -15.06 -21.79 30.27
CA VAL A 587 -15.46 -20.76 29.30
C VAL A 587 -16.37 -21.32 28.19
N GLY A 588 -16.44 -22.64 28.07
CA GLY A 588 -17.37 -23.38 27.24
C GLY A 588 -17.05 -24.87 27.17
N TRP A 589 -17.83 -25.60 26.39
CA TRP A 589 -17.79 -27.06 26.22
C TRP A 589 -17.79 -27.43 24.74
N VAL A 590 -17.08 -28.48 24.38
CA VAL A 590 -17.12 -29.13 23.07
C VAL A 590 -17.70 -30.53 23.20
N CYS A 591 -18.64 -30.87 22.33
CA CYS A 591 -19.18 -32.23 22.23
C CYS A 591 -18.06 -33.14 21.71
N THR A 592 -17.62 -34.13 22.48
CA THR A 592 -16.57 -35.08 22.12
C THR A 592 -17.11 -36.37 21.53
N SER A 593 -18.40 -36.65 21.76
CA SER A 593 -19.09 -37.80 21.16
C SER A 593 -20.54 -37.43 20.84
N SER A 594 -20.96 -37.69 19.60
CA SER A 594 -22.32 -37.39 19.14
C SER A 594 -23.38 -38.14 19.94
N GLY A 595 -24.54 -37.52 20.21
CA GLY A 595 -25.66 -38.14 20.92
C GLY A 595 -26.74 -37.14 21.34
N ALA A 596 -27.75 -37.57 22.10
CA ALA A 596 -28.80 -36.69 22.63
C ALA A 596 -28.73 -36.63 24.18
N PRO A 597 -28.00 -35.67 24.78
CA PRO A 597 -27.32 -34.52 24.15
C PRO A 597 -25.87 -34.78 23.69
N GLY A 598 -25.38 -36.00 23.74
CA GLY A 598 -23.98 -36.32 23.40
C GLY A 598 -23.06 -36.15 24.61
N THR A 599 -21.79 -36.51 24.46
CA THR A 599 -20.79 -36.39 25.52
C THR A 599 -20.09 -35.06 25.36
N TRP A 600 -20.16 -34.19 26.36
CA TRP A 600 -19.54 -32.88 26.32
C TRP A 600 -18.30 -32.86 27.21
N ALA A 601 -17.22 -32.30 26.69
CA ALA A 601 -16.04 -31.98 27.48
C ALA A 601 -15.95 -30.45 27.60
N PRO A 602 -15.59 -29.88 28.75
CA PRO A 602 -15.18 -28.48 28.79
C PRO A 602 -14.05 -28.26 27.78
N PHE A 603 -13.91 -27.06 27.21
CA PHE A 603 -12.76 -26.76 26.36
C PHE A 603 -11.48 -27.08 27.13
N ALA A 604 -10.82 -28.17 26.74
CA ALA A 604 -9.53 -28.53 27.27
C ALA A 604 -8.51 -27.60 26.62
N GLY A 605 -7.98 -26.64 27.39
CA GLY A 605 -6.71 -26.00 27.04
C GLY A 605 -6.76 -24.83 26.05
N VAL A 606 -7.65 -23.85 26.24
CA VAL A 606 -7.27 -22.45 25.97
C VAL A 606 -7.50 -21.61 27.23
N ASN A 607 -6.71 -21.95 28.24
CA ASN A 607 -6.13 -20.98 29.15
C ASN A 607 -4.63 -21.29 29.09
N ILE A 608 -3.84 -20.54 28.33
CA ILE A 608 -2.41 -20.48 28.62
C ILE A 608 -2.11 -19.31 29.54
N TYR A 609 -2.91 -19.26 30.60
CA TYR A 609 -2.67 -18.46 31.78
C TYR A 609 -3.43 -19.17 32.91
N ASP A 610 -2.75 -19.99 33.69
CA ASP A 610 -3.27 -20.49 34.98
C ASP A 610 -3.10 -19.43 36.09
N GLY A 611 -2.89 -18.16 35.70
CA GLY A 611 -2.47 -17.07 36.59
C GLY A 611 -0.98 -17.08 36.94
N SER A 612 -0.21 -18.11 36.53
CA SER A 612 1.15 -18.35 37.02
C SER A 612 2.17 -18.75 35.94
N ASN A 613 1.81 -19.57 34.95
CA ASN A 613 2.73 -20.13 33.95
C ASN A 613 2.13 -20.29 32.54
N LEU A 614 3.01 -20.18 31.53
CA LEU A 614 2.77 -20.52 30.12
C LEU A 614 3.69 -21.69 29.75
N THR A 615 3.13 -22.88 29.47
CA THR A 615 3.89 -24.09 29.10
C THR A 615 3.61 -24.47 27.64
N LEU A 616 4.66 -24.61 26.83
CA LEU A 616 4.60 -24.95 25.40
C LEU A 616 5.35 -26.26 25.14
N SER A 617 4.87 -27.07 24.21
CA SER A 617 5.54 -28.32 23.77
C SER A 617 6.38 -28.16 22.50
N GLY A 618 6.52 -26.92 22.00
CA GLY A 618 7.20 -26.59 20.75
C GLY A 618 7.60 -25.11 20.68
N ASP A 619 7.94 -24.64 19.49
CA ASP A 619 8.50 -23.30 19.28
C ASP A 619 7.51 -22.16 19.60
N LEU A 620 8.04 -21.08 20.17
CA LEU A 620 7.35 -19.80 20.29
C LEU A 620 7.80 -18.89 19.14
N ILE A 621 6.98 -18.84 18.07
CA ILE A 621 7.28 -18.07 16.85
C ILE A 621 6.52 -16.74 16.88
N HIS A 622 7.25 -15.62 16.75
CA HIS A 622 6.66 -14.29 16.59
C HIS A 622 6.88 -13.78 15.15
N THR A 623 5.82 -13.39 14.46
CA THR A 623 5.85 -13.03 13.02
C THR A 623 5.78 -11.52 12.75
N ALA A 624 5.52 -10.69 13.76
CA ALA A 624 5.49 -9.24 13.61
C ALA A 624 6.87 -8.58 13.88
N THR A 625 7.08 -7.40 13.29
CA THR A 625 8.36 -6.67 13.31
C THR A 625 8.17 -5.29 13.96
N PRO A 626 8.74 -5.03 15.16
CA PRO A 626 9.58 -5.91 15.97
C PRO A 626 8.77 -6.88 16.86
N GLY A 627 9.38 -8.03 17.18
CA GLY A 627 8.87 -8.94 18.20
C GLY A 627 9.32 -8.56 19.60
N VAL A 628 8.36 -8.42 20.51
CA VAL A 628 8.59 -7.91 21.88
C VAL A 628 8.03 -8.89 22.90
N PHE A 629 8.90 -9.43 23.76
CA PHE A 629 8.52 -10.07 25.01
C PHE A 629 8.73 -9.06 26.15
N ARG A 630 7.64 -8.66 26.83
CA ARG A 630 7.68 -7.66 27.91
C ARG A 630 6.82 -8.07 29.11
N ALA A 631 7.29 -7.75 30.31
CA ALA A 631 6.44 -7.68 31.50
C ALA A 631 5.99 -6.22 31.65
N ASN A 632 4.70 -5.96 31.44
CA ASN A 632 4.11 -4.63 31.59
C ASN A 632 3.08 -4.67 32.71
N THR A 633 3.12 -3.70 33.59
CA THR A 633 2.15 -3.51 34.67
C THR A 633 1.12 -2.47 34.22
N SER A 634 -0.12 -2.57 34.70
CA SER A 634 -1.19 -1.62 34.33
C SER A 634 -1.08 -0.26 35.04
N ASP A 635 -0.19 -0.15 36.02
CA ASP A 635 0.01 1.03 36.86
C ASP A 635 1.17 1.92 36.38
N GLY A 636 1.86 1.53 35.29
CA GLY A 636 3.01 2.25 34.77
C GLY A 636 4.30 2.05 35.56
N ALA A 637 4.31 1.11 36.53
CA ALA A 637 5.49 0.82 37.32
C ALA A 637 6.35 -0.29 36.69
N ASP A 638 7.63 -0.03 36.41
CA ASP A 638 8.55 -1.00 35.80
C ASP A 638 9.19 -1.92 36.86
N SER A 639 8.39 -2.50 37.75
CA SER A 639 8.86 -3.29 38.89
C SER A 639 8.94 -4.80 38.60
N SER A 640 8.48 -5.24 37.44
CA SER A 640 8.45 -6.65 37.06
C SER A 640 9.76 -7.09 36.39
N TYR A 641 9.99 -8.40 36.30
CA TYR A 641 11.12 -8.96 35.57
C TYR A 641 10.68 -10.01 34.56
N VAL A 642 11.46 -10.18 33.50
CA VAL A 642 11.34 -11.31 32.57
C VAL A 642 12.44 -12.31 32.88
N ALA A 643 12.08 -13.59 33.00
CA ALA A 643 13.03 -14.66 33.30
C ALA A 643 12.95 -15.79 32.27
N VAL A 644 14.12 -16.31 31.88
CA VAL A 644 14.26 -17.57 31.14
C VAL A 644 14.99 -18.54 32.07
N VAL A 645 14.33 -19.65 32.41
CA VAL A 645 14.84 -20.67 33.33
C VAL A 645 14.94 -22.01 32.61
N GLY A 646 16.11 -22.64 32.68
CA GLY A 646 16.30 -24.02 32.21
C GLY A 646 16.19 -24.96 33.40
N GLY A 647 15.16 -25.81 33.44
CA GLY A 647 14.99 -26.82 34.50
C GLY A 647 13.58 -26.91 35.08
N GLY A 648 13.30 -27.94 35.88
CA GLY A 648 11.96 -28.23 36.41
C GLY A 648 11.49 -27.35 37.59
N ALA A 649 12.16 -26.23 37.87
CA ALA A 649 11.74 -25.25 38.88
C ALA A 649 12.40 -23.88 38.62
N ALA A 650 11.76 -22.81 39.09
CA ALA A 650 12.23 -21.41 38.95
C ALA A 650 13.28 -21.00 40.00
N THR A 651 14.08 -21.95 40.50
CA THR A 651 15.08 -21.74 41.56
C THR A 651 16.49 -22.01 41.06
N GLN A 652 17.46 -21.23 41.54
CA GLN A 652 18.89 -21.37 41.20
C GLN A 652 19.48 -22.78 41.46
N ASP A 653 18.86 -23.56 42.33
CA ASP A 653 19.30 -24.92 42.67
C ASP A 653 18.83 -25.99 41.66
N ARG A 654 18.00 -25.61 40.68
CA ARG A 654 17.36 -26.56 39.75
C ARG A 654 17.53 -26.19 38.28
N GLY A 655 18.46 -25.26 37.99
CA GLY A 655 19.07 -25.07 36.69
C GLY A 655 19.46 -23.63 36.38
N ALA A 656 19.86 -23.38 35.13
CA ALA A 656 20.41 -22.09 34.71
C ALA A 656 19.31 -21.04 34.51
N MET A 657 19.65 -19.77 34.74
CA MET A 657 18.66 -18.70 34.71
C MET A 657 19.21 -17.39 34.17
N LEU A 658 18.41 -16.74 33.33
CA LEU A 658 18.59 -15.35 32.89
C LEU A 658 17.41 -14.52 33.38
N ARG A 659 17.65 -13.40 34.06
CA ARG A 659 16.61 -12.45 34.46
C ARG A 659 16.95 -11.03 34.02
N ALA A 660 15.96 -10.33 33.51
CA ALA A 660 16.01 -8.89 33.25
C ALA A 660 14.97 -8.21 34.14
N TYR A 661 15.44 -7.49 35.16
CA TYR A 661 14.62 -6.74 36.11
C TYR A 661 14.31 -5.36 35.55
N GLY A 662 13.08 -4.90 35.75
CA GLY A 662 12.70 -3.54 35.41
C GLY A 662 13.44 -2.50 36.27
N ASN A 663 13.48 -1.27 35.76
CA ASN A 663 14.19 -0.13 36.35
C ASN A 663 13.63 0.31 37.70
N GLU A 664 12.42 -0.13 38.06
CA GLU A 664 11.76 0.20 39.33
C GLU A 664 11.67 -1.00 40.28
N ASP A 665 12.40 -2.10 40.01
CA ASP A 665 12.52 -3.21 40.96
C ASP A 665 13.23 -2.74 42.24
N ALA A 666 12.59 -2.90 43.39
CA ALA A 666 13.07 -2.40 44.68
C ALA A 666 14.40 -3.04 45.14
N SER A 667 14.74 -4.22 44.62
CA SER A 667 15.93 -5.00 45.01
C SER A 667 17.03 -5.04 43.95
N SER A 668 16.66 -4.81 42.69
CA SER A 668 17.42 -5.15 41.49
C SER A 668 17.21 -4.15 40.34
N PRO A 669 17.21 -2.83 40.58
CA PRO A 669 16.76 -1.85 39.59
C PRO A 669 17.61 -1.92 38.30
N GLY A 670 16.96 -2.24 37.18
CA GLY A 670 17.58 -2.30 35.84
C GLY A 670 18.65 -3.39 35.67
N ARG A 671 18.65 -4.42 36.52
CA ARG A 671 19.69 -5.46 36.52
C ARG A 671 19.39 -6.55 35.50
N VAL A 672 20.41 -6.98 34.76
CA VAL A 672 20.41 -8.28 34.09
C VAL A 672 21.29 -9.23 34.89
N SER A 673 20.72 -10.36 35.33
CA SER A 673 21.46 -11.37 36.09
C SER A 673 21.47 -12.70 35.38
N LEU A 674 22.66 -13.32 35.33
CA LEU A 674 22.85 -14.68 34.87
C LEU A 674 23.26 -15.55 36.06
N THR A 675 22.59 -16.69 36.23
CA THR A 675 22.95 -17.71 37.22
C THR A 675 23.30 -19.00 36.49
N VAL A 676 24.58 -19.37 36.55
CA VAL A 676 25.07 -20.68 36.12
C VAL A 676 24.72 -21.66 37.25
N GLY A 677 23.99 -22.73 36.94
CA GLY A 677 23.48 -23.66 37.97
C GLY A 677 24.61 -24.22 38.84
N ASN A 678 24.32 -24.65 40.08
CA ASN A 678 25.34 -25.07 41.04
C ASN A 678 25.80 -26.54 40.91
N VAL A 679 25.57 -27.17 39.76
CA VAL A 679 25.94 -28.57 39.48
C VAL A 679 27.29 -28.64 38.77
N ALA A 680 28.01 -29.76 38.93
CA ALA A 680 29.27 -29.99 38.22
C ALA A 680 29.10 -29.89 36.69
N ASN A 681 30.08 -29.30 36.01
CA ASN A 681 30.08 -29.00 34.56
C ASN A 681 29.07 -27.95 34.09
N SER A 682 28.39 -27.26 35.00
CA SER A 682 27.64 -26.06 34.65
C SER A 682 28.59 -24.97 34.16
N LYS A 683 28.23 -24.30 33.06
CA LYS A 683 29.07 -23.26 32.44
C LYS A 683 28.22 -22.17 31.82
N PHE A 684 28.76 -20.96 31.81
CA PHE A 684 28.35 -19.93 30.86
C PHE A 684 29.42 -19.82 29.78
N GLU A 685 29.02 -19.90 28.52
CA GLU A 685 29.95 -19.91 27.39
C GLU A 685 29.55 -18.86 26.36
N VAL A 686 30.53 -18.06 25.92
CA VAL A 686 30.42 -17.25 24.71
C VAL A 686 31.11 -18.05 23.61
N LEU A 687 30.35 -18.46 22.60
CA LEU A 687 30.86 -19.30 21.52
C LEU A 687 31.33 -18.45 20.34
N GLY A 688 32.44 -18.85 19.74
CA GLY A 688 32.89 -18.37 18.44
C GLY A 688 32.03 -18.92 17.31
N ALA A 689 32.24 -18.40 16.10
CA ALA A 689 31.49 -18.83 14.91
C ALA A 689 31.72 -20.30 14.53
N ASP A 690 32.80 -20.91 15.01
CA ASP A 690 33.13 -22.34 14.88
C ASP A 690 32.44 -23.22 15.93
N GLY A 691 31.71 -22.63 16.88
CA GLY A 691 31.06 -23.31 17.99
C GLY A 691 31.97 -23.61 19.18
N GLY A 692 33.25 -23.19 19.15
CA GLY A 692 34.16 -23.28 20.30
C GLY A 692 33.92 -22.17 21.32
N ALA A 693 34.17 -22.42 22.61
CA ALA A 693 34.00 -21.39 23.64
C ALA A 693 35.19 -20.41 23.65
N ASP A 694 34.94 -19.13 23.37
CA ASP A 694 35.92 -18.04 23.47
C ASP A 694 36.10 -17.55 24.92
N LEU A 695 35.02 -17.58 25.70
CA LEU A 695 34.98 -17.34 27.14
C LEU A 695 34.13 -18.42 27.80
N THR A 696 34.65 -19.03 28.86
CA THR A 696 33.92 -19.93 29.75
C THR A 696 33.97 -19.39 31.17
N ILE A 697 32.81 -19.29 31.84
CA ILE A 697 32.72 -19.12 33.28
C ILE A 697 32.25 -20.45 33.88
N ASP A 698 33.10 -21.08 34.66
CA ASP A 698 32.80 -22.34 35.34
C ASP A 698 31.85 -22.11 36.52
N GLY A 699 30.71 -22.80 36.54
CA GLY A 699 29.67 -22.59 37.54
C GLY A 699 30.02 -23.12 38.93
N ALA A 700 31.00 -24.02 39.06
CA ALA A 700 31.41 -24.56 40.35
C ALA A 700 32.48 -23.66 41.03
N THR A 701 33.38 -23.09 40.25
CA THR A 701 34.54 -22.34 40.74
C THR A 701 34.44 -20.83 40.53
N GLY A 702 33.57 -20.38 39.62
CA GLY A 702 33.51 -19.00 39.16
C GLY A 702 34.71 -18.58 38.31
N ALA A 703 35.60 -19.50 37.95
CA ALA A 703 36.78 -19.21 37.16
C ALA A 703 36.38 -18.83 35.73
N ALA A 704 36.91 -17.69 35.25
CA ALA A 704 36.80 -17.28 33.87
C ALA A 704 38.02 -17.76 33.08
N ALA A 705 37.79 -18.57 32.06
CA ALA A 705 38.80 -19.02 31.11
C ALA A 705 38.57 -18.36 29.75
N PHE A 706 39.63 -17.81 29.17
CA PHE A 706 39.60 -17.21 27.83
C PHE A 706 40.48 -18.05 26.91
N THR A 707 39.95 -18.42 25.75
CA THR A 707 40.69 -19.20 24.74
C THR A 707 41.70 -18.34 23.98
N SER A 708 41.49 -17.02 23.96
CA SER A 708 42.35 -16.03 23.31
C SER A 708 42.83 -14.93 24.29
N SER A 709 43.32 -13.80 23.79
CA SER A 709 43.89 -12.73 24.61
C SER A 709 42.84 -11.91 25.35
N VAL A 710 43.10 -11.59 26.62
CA VAL A 710 42.40 -10.52 27.37
C VAL A 710 43.17 -9.21 27.19
N LYS A 711 42.52 -8.16 26.66
CA LYS A 711 43.14 -6.86 26.36
C LYS A 711 42.29 -5.71 26.95
N SER A 712 42.94 -4.71 27.53
CA SER A 712 42.33 -3.40 27.87
C SER A 712 42.70 -2.38 26.81
N SER A 713 41.73 -1.64 26.27
CA SER A 713 41.96 -0.54 25.31
C SER A 713 41.90 0.85 25.97
N SER A 714 41.63 0.92 27.27
CA SER A 714 41.59 2.20 27.99
C SER A 714 43.00 2.71 28.27
N ALA A 715 43.24 3.99 28.02
CA ALA A 715 44.51 4.65 28.35
C ALA A 715 44.74 4.79 29.87
N THR A 716 43.69 4.63 30.68
CA THR A 716 43.71 4.86 32.13
C THR A 716 43.19 3.67 32.95
N ALA A 717 42.71 2.61 32.31
CA ALA A 717 42.24 1.38 32.96
C ALA A 717 43.01 0.15 32.46
N GLY A 718 43.08 -0.91 33.27
CA GLY A 718 43.88 -2.09 32.95
C GLY A 718 43.36 -3.39 33.58
N ILE A 719 44.12 -4.46 33.40
CA ILE A 719 43.87 -5.78 34.00
C ILE A 719 44.63 -5.83 35.32
N GLY A 720 43.96 -6.18 36.43
CA GLY A 720 44.59 -6.21 37.74
C GLY A 720 43.70 -6.77 38.85
N TYR A 721 44.23 -6.78 40.07
CA TYR A 721 43.52 -7.23 41.25
C TYR A 721 42.63 -6.12 41.84
N ALA A 722 41.46 -6.49 42.32
CA ALA A 722 40.54 -5.56 42.98
C ALA A 722 41.01 -5.19 44.40
N THR A 723 40.50 -4.07 44.92
CA THR A 723 40.66 -3.68 46.33
C THR A 723 40.23 -4.82 47.26
N GLY A 724 41.05 -5.12 48.27
CA GLY A 724 40.82 -6.23 49.20
C GLY A 724 41.54 -7.53 48.83
N ALA A 725 42.06 -7.68 47.61
CA ALA A 725 42.84 -8.85 47.20
C ALA A 725 44.28 -8.88 47.77
N GLY A 726 44.77 -7.74 48.27
CA GLY A 726 46.13 -7.59 48.78
C GLY A 726 46.23 -7.32 50.28
N SER A 727 47.45 -7.33 50.81
CA SER A 727 47.74 -7.04 52.23
C SER A 727 49.11 -6.38 52.40
N THR A 728 49.42 -5.93 53.61
CA THR A 728 50.71 -5.31 53.94
C THR A 728 51.41 -6.03 55.09
N VAL A 729 52.74 -6.14 55.07
CA VAL A 729 53.53 -6.70 56.18
C VAL A 729 54.85 -5.94 56.36
N THR A 730 55.38 -5.88 57.58
CA THR A 730 56.67 -5.21 57.89
C THR A 730 57.66 -6.21 58.48
N GLN A 731 58.92 -6.18 58.03
CA GLN A 731 60.01 -6.95 58.63
C GLN A 731 60.37 -6.40 60.01
N LEU A 732 60.44 -7.27 61.02
CA LEU A 732 60.60 -6.83 62.40
C LEU A 732 62.05 -6.69 62.88
N THR A 733 62.97 -7.56 62.44
CA THR A 733 64.29 -7.68 63.10
C THR A 733 65.50 -7.40 62.20
N SER A 734 65.42 -7.67 60.91
CA SER A 734 66.52 -7.41 59.96
C SER A 734 66.02 -7.44 58.52
N LYS A 735 66.84 -6.95 57.57
CA LYS A 735 66.54 -7.06 56.12
C LYS A 735 66.59 -8.50 55.59
N ALA A 736 67.17 -9.44 56.35
CA ALA A 736 67.20 -10.87 56.02
C ALA A 736 66.03 -11.65 56.66
N THR A 737 65.23 -11.00 57.52
CA THR A 737 64.16 -11.66 58.27
C THR A 737 63.00 -11.99 57.34
N GLY A 738 62.56 -13.24 57.35
CA GLY A 738 61.41 -13.65 56.55
C GLY A 738 60.10 -12.98 57.00
N VAL A 739 59.12 -12.93 56.10
CA VAL A 739 57.78 -12.41 56.39
C VAL A 739 56.72 -13.39 55.91
N THR A 740 55.54 -13.36 56.54
CA THR A 740 54.36 -14.11 56.09
C THR A 740 53.33 -13.14 55.56
N ILE A 741 52.94 -13.30 54.29
CA ILE A 741 51.85 -12.54 53.67
C ILE A 741 51.17 -13.45 52.66
N ASN A 742 49.96 -13.91 52.97
CA ASN A 742 49.24 -14.96 52.24
C ASN A 742 48.24 -14.39 51.22
N THR A 743 48.58 -13.29 50.57
CA THR A 743 47.76 -12.65 49.52
C THR A 743 48.49 -12.63 48.18
N VAL A 744 47.74 -12.60 47.07
CA VAL A 744 48.30 -12.63 45.70
C VAL A 744 48.97 -11.32 45.28
N THR A 745 48.74 -10.24 46.02
CA THR A 745 49.44 -8.97 45.84
C THR A 745 49.58 -8.29 47.20
N GLY A 746 50.46 -7.31 47.31
CA GLY A 746 50.62 -6.59 48.57
C GLY A 746 51.89 -5.76 48.66
N GLN A 747 52.11 -5.21 49.85
CA GLN A 747 53.29 -4.42 50.17
C GLN A 747 54.08 -5.03 51.33
N ILE A 748 55.40 -5.14 51.16
CA ILE A 748 56.33 -5.57 52.20
C ILE A 748 57.23 -4.38 52.56
N THR A 749 57.12 -3.85 53.77
CA THR A 749 58.06 -2.84 54.29
C THR A 749 59.27 -3.55 54.87
N SER A 750 60.42 -3.41 54.23
CA SER A 750 61.68 -4.00 54.71
C SER A 750 62.21 -3.28 55.95
N HIS A 751 63.02 -3.97 56.75
CA HIS A 751 63.68 -3.39 57.92
C HIS A 751 64.71 -2.33 57.48
N ASN A 752 65.05 -1.36 58.33
CA ASN A 752 66.03 -0.29 58.05
C ASN A 752 67.49 -0.69 58.32
N ALA A 753 67.84 -1.99 58.22
CA ALA A 753 69.22 -2.43 58.46
C ALA A 753 70.14 -1.98 57.31
N SER A 754 71.36 -1.52 57.61
CA SER A 754 72.29 -1.07 56.56
C SER A 754 72.73 -2.22 55.64
N VAL A 755 72.72 -1.98 54.33
CA VAL A 755 73.26 -2.86 53.29
C VAL A 755 74.43 -2.15 52.61
N ALA A 756 75.59 -2.78 52.54
CA ALA A 756 76.78 -2.20 51.89
C ALA A 756 76.57 -2.04 50.37
N SER A 757 77.32 -1.11 49.76
CA SER A 757 77.35 -0.89 48.31
C SER A 757 77.66 -2.19 47.56
N GLY A 758 76.86 -2.53 46.56
CA GLY A 758 77.01 -3.73 45.72
C GLY A 758 76.61 -5.04 46.39
N VAL A 759 76.03 -5.00 47.59
CA VAL A 759 75.63 -6.21 48.34
C VAL A 759 74.12 -6.44 48.27
N GLY A 760 73.74 -7.71 48.08
CA GLY A 760 72.36 -8.20 48.15
C GLY A 760 72.05 -8.92 49.46
N VAL A 761 70.93 -8.56 50.10
CA VAL A 761 70.39 -9.26 51.27
C VAL A 761 69.06 -9.87 50.88
N GLY A 762 68.93 -11.19 51.04
CA GLY A 762 67.70 -11.90 50.72
C GLY A 762 66.96 -12.43 51.94
N PHE A 763 65.63 -12.45 51.85
CA PHE A 763 64.73 -13.02 52.85
C PHE A 763 63.62 -13.82 52.18
N SER A 764 63.11 -14.83 52.88
CA SER A 764 62.01 -15.66 52.40
C SER A 764 60.66 -15.04 52.74
N VAL A 765 59.73 -15.11 51.80
CA VAL A 765 58.33 -14.73 51.96
C VAL A 765 57.51 -16.02 51.98
N THR A 766 56.88 -16.31 53.12
CA THR A 766 55.88 -17.38 53.23
C THR A 766 54.54 -16.84 52.72
N ASN A 767 53.99 -17.48 51.67
CA ASN A 767 52.77 -17.06 51.00
C ASN A 767 52.01 -18.29 50.46
N SER A 768 50.91 -18.68 51.11
CA SER A 768 50.10 -19.84 50.72
C SER A 768 49.35 -19.68 49.40
N ALA A 769 49.25 -18.47 48.84
CA ALA A 769 48.62 -18.23 47.54
C ALA A 769 49.55 -18.52 46.34
N VAL A 770 50.85 -18.76 46.59
CA VAL A 770 51.89 -18.99 45.58
C VAL A 770 52.05 -20.49 45.31
N ALA A 771 51.98 -20.86 44.03
CA ALA A 771 52.38 -22.15 43.50
C ALA A 771 53.79 -22.08 42.90
N ALA A 772 54.46 -23.23 42.75
CA ALA A 772 55.83 -23.28 42.22
C ALA A 772 55.97 -22.76 40.77
N THR A 773 54.88 -22.78 40.01
CA THR A 773 54.81 -22.33 38.60
C THR A 773 54.44 -20.87 38.45
N ASP A 774 54.12 -20.17 39.54
CA ASP A 774 53.72 -18.76 39.47
C ASP A 774 54.91 -17.83 39.17
N VAL A 775 54.60 -16.68 38.60
CA VAL A 775 55.59 -15.61 38.36
C VAL A 775 55.41 -14.51 39.41
N ILE A 776 56.51 -14.16 40.07
CA ILE A 776 56.55 -13.08 41.06
C ILE A 776 57.05 -11.80 40.40
N LEU A 777 56.20 -10.78 40.39
CA LEU A 777 56.57 -9.43 39.97
C LEU A 777 56.82 -8.57 41.20
N LEU A 778 57.96 -7.87 41.23
CA LEU A 778 58.36 -6.98 42.31
C LEU A 778 58.60 -5.57 41.78
N SER A 779 58.21 -4.56 42.56
CA SER A 779 58.65 -3.19 42.33
C SER A 779 58.90 -2.47 43.65
N VAL A 780 59.82 -1.51 43.63
CA VAL A 780 59.99 -0.58 44.74
C VAL A 780 58.79 0.36 44.72
N GLY A 781 57.97 0.31 45.78
CA GLY A 781 56.79 1.17 45.92
C GLY A 781 57.12 2.53 46.50
N SER A 782 57.92 2.56 47.57
CA SER A 782 58.35 3.80 48.25
C SER A 782 59.48 3.50 49.26
N GLY A 783 59.95 4.54 49.97
CA GLY A 783 60.91 4.39 51.06
C GLY A 783 62.36 4.15 50.65
N ALA A 784 62.67 4.19 49.35
CA ALA A 784 64.01 4.09 48.79
C ALA A 784 64.40 5.40 48.08
N SER A 785 65.67 5.76 48.16
CA SER A 785 66.29 6.74 47.27
C SER A 785 66.27 6.26 45.81
N ASN A 786 66.09 7.18 44.86
CA ASN A 786 65.99 6.86 43.43
C ASN A 786 67.14 5.95 42.96
N ASP A 787 66.80 4.90 42.20
CA ASP A 787 67.72 3.92 41.60
C ASP A 787 68.70 3.21 42.56
N SER A 788 68.48 3.34 43.86
CA SER A 788 69.44 2.89 44.88
C SER A 788 69.32 1.41 45.23
N TYR A 789 68.16 0.80 44.96
CA TYR A 789 67.90 -0.62 45.24
C TYR A 789 67.40 -1.37 44.00
N ARG A 790 67.88 -2.61 43.84
CA ARG A 790 67.34 -3.60 42.89
C ARG A 790 66.67 -4.73 43.66
N LEU A 791 65.45 -5.08 43.25
CA LEU A 791 64.69 -6.21 43.80
C LEU A 791 64.77 -7.39 42.84
N LEU A 792 65.11 -8.57 43.37
CA LEU A 792 65.21 -9.79 42.58
C LEU A 792 64.31 -10.86 43.20
N PRO A 793 63.24 -11.30 42.52
CA PRO A 793 62.53 -12.51 42.91
C PRO A 793 63.39 -13.73 42.59
N ASN A 794 63.47 -14.69 43.50
CA ASN A 794 64.18 -15.94 43.31
C ASN A 794 63.58 -17.06 44.16
N ALA A 795 63.93 -18.32 43.86
CA ALA A 795 63.49 -19.50 44.60
C ALA A 795 61.96 -19.56 44.85
N VAL A 796 61.15 -19.36 43.80
CA VAL A 796 59.70 -19.53 43.87
C VAL A 796 59.38 -21.01 44.08
N SER A 797 58.60 -21.32 45.11
CA SER A 797 58.15 -22.67 45.44
C SER A 797 56.71 -22.65 45.96
N ALA A 798 56.05 -23.80 46.03
CA ALA A 798 54.70 -23.85 46.57
C ALA A 798 54.71 -23.34 48.02
N GLY A 799 53.91 -22.31 48.30
CA GLY A 799 53.82 -21.67 49.60
C GLY A 799 54.91 -20.64 49.93
N SER A 800 55.88 -20.36 49.05
CA SER A 800 56.92 -19.35 49.34
C SER A 800 57.69 -18.83 48.12
N PHE A 801 58.35 -17.68 48.29
CA PHE A 801 59.37 -17.20 47.37
C PHE A 801 60.43 -16.42 48.14
N ARG A 802 61.57 -16.13 47.52
CA ARG A 802 62.62 -15.29 48.10
C ARG A 802 62.70 -13.96 47.36
N ILE A 803 62.93 -12.89 48.12
CA ILE A 803 63.26 -11.56 47.60
C ILE A 803 64.68 -11.24 48.02
N THR A 804 65.53 -10.86 47.05
CA THR A 804 66.82 -10.24 47.33
C THR A 804 66.73 -8.73 47.09
N ILE A 805 67.08 -7.95 48.11
CA ILE A 805 67.23 -6.50 48.05
C ILE A 805 68.72 -6.19 47.90
N GLU A 806 69.12 -5.62 46.77
CA GLU A 806 70.50 -5.28 46.47
C GLU A 806 70.71 -3.77 46.45
N ASN A 807 71.67 -3.28 47.22
CA ASN A 807 72.07 -1.87 47.20
C ASN A 807 73.02 -1.61 46.02
N ARG A 808 72.63 -0.71 45.12
CA ARG A 808 73.39 -0.35 43.91
C ARG A 808 73.98 1.05 43.96
N SER A 809 73.84 1.75 45.08
CA SER A 809 74.45 3.07 45.30
C SER A 809 75.96 2.95 45.57
N GLY A 810 76.66 4.09 45.61
CA GLY A 810 78.09 4.16 45.91
C GLY A 810 78.46 4.05 47.41
N GLY A 811 77.49 3.83 48.30
CA GLY A 811 77.69 3.78 49.75
C GLY A 811 76.75 2.80 50.45
N ALA A 812 76.89 2.61 51.77
CA ALA A 812 75.98 1.76 52.54
C ALA A 812 74.65 2.49 52.82
N LEU A 813 73.51 1.81 52.65
CA LEU A 813 72.18 2.38 52.81
C LEU A 813 71.30 1.55 53.77
N GLY A 814 70.65 2.23 54.72
CA GLY A 814 69.77 1.61 55.74
C GLY A 814 68.30 2.01 55.61
N GLU A 815 67.82 2.34 54.42
CA GLU A 815 66.43 2.79 54.23
C GLU A 815 65.43 1.63 54.34
N ALA A 816 64.24 1.86 54.91
CA ALA A 816 63.16 0.87 54.92
C ALA A 816 62.40 0.90 53.58
N VAL A 817 62.80 0.06 52.64
CA VAL A 817 62.20 -0.03 51.31
C VAL A 817 60.84 -0.72 51.39
N VAL A 818 59.80 -0.09 50.84
CA VAL A 818 58.47 -0.69 50.63
C VAL A 818 58.45 -1.38 49.28
N ILE A 819 58.15 -2.67 49.26
CA ILE A 819 58.17 -3.52 48.09
C ILE A 819 56.73 -3.86 47.72
N ASN A 820 56.27 -3.43 46.55
CA ASN A 820 55.04 -3.97 45.96
C ASN A 820 55.36 -5.35 45.36
N PHE A 821 54.49 -6.32 45.58
CA PHE A 821 54.55 -7.59 44.87
C PHE A 821 53.20 -7.98 44.26
N ALA A 822 53.24 -8.75 43.19
CA ALA A 822 52.09 -9.39 42.57
C ALA A 822 52.47 -10.81 42.11
N VAL A 823 51.53 -11.74 42.25
CA VAL A 823 51.66 -13.16 41.88
C VAL A 823 50.85 -13.43 40.63
N ILE A 824 51.51 -13.49 39.48
CA ILE A 824 50.87 -13.87 38.22
C ILE A 824 50.76 -15.39 38.19
N LYS A 825 49.52 -15.90 38.14
CA LYS A 825 49.24 -17.34 38.22
C LYS A 825 49.78 -18.05 36.98
N GLY A 826 50.61 -19.07 37.19
CA GLY A 826 51.21 -19.86 36.12
C GLY A 826 50.89 -21.34 36.26
N VAL A 827 50.78 -22.04 35.12
CA VAL A 827 50.55 -23.48 35.03
C VAL A 827 51.53 -24.05 33.99
N ALA A 828 52.19 -25.15 34.32
CA ALA A 828 52.97 -25.93 33.35
C ALA A 828 52.10 -27.07 32.78
N ALA A 829 52.29 -27.39 31.50
CA ALA A 829 51.57 -28.46 30.81
C ALA A 829 51.87 -29.85 31.40
#